data_AF-A0A9X2XEY5-F1
#
_entry.id   AF-A0A9X2XEY5-F1
#
_cell.length_a   1.000
_cell.length_b   1.000
_cell.length_c   1.000
_cell.angle_alpha   90.00
_cell.angle_beta   90.00
_cell.angle_gamma   90.00
#
_symmetry.space_group_name_H-M   'P 1'
#
loop_
_entity.id
_entity.type
_entity.pdbx_description
1 polymer ?
#
loop_
_entity_poly.entity_id
_entity_poly.type
_entity_poly.pdbx_seq_one_letter_code
_entity_poly.pdbx_strand_id
1 'polypeptide(L)'
;MNIALNQRHLLDSRPVWLERLDQTQRNTYFDQQRASEATDARLEELLAPFGSLQNFARQRGKEILRFKFGLELDPDEILCNSRYSFMVGGRQVVQEESRSLTEQMIAGVHDEGHRAEFSFKGRDLPANLNQPWLEATLSFDGQSAHSAELGRLFLRAEVITAMKNALREKLLLTALAARHQGHISNDEHLARIQRAVTGDSAFVIDGIRFLHNTRPLAQMLVIGARKGDGEFMFLYAPGSPGDQTWYECRSLRQVDSTVIEWTQKQAGRDFIASRAHALNRVQIVGYLKGLEQMPTLWRDITLATTPHMGDQVLNGIVENARAWRISEEESVRPYGFRNAPMPQRQSFARINCELRALQTLAAREGGFISYERFCFDLIKQRVEQVLREKGEQVAVNPDRILVDVSPAVHMTLTQLIVTETHFYANDAGSAWSYPRFTLAQDHPAVKNLDIRHIAGWSRTLRPGEKYIAMLRAKYLDRTHAEGVLKRLVHKQVARRQMQIGVLQEHFHGRLQAAQFKGLMRIIDASENVDNRSVFTVALDEPGLFHLQIRDRLVVGVFVLRCVSEGKVESYLFTPDAPDGRWIRPFSEFVSAVKSLGLGQYFYQRVAYKDQRIVGTYITDLEQLSNFTEMPVIQQYARVTDFSGDFDGLIARTVSDVDEKTESLNEIMFKLVFTAVEAAATVISVVVPPVGIAMSVVLLTKSLWEAAEAYQDGDRATAQVHFLSALVELASLGKAGISKLRPTKLQKDVIGLLGDIYSIEKFFSQATGQERLPLQALAIIQSVLDDPESFTSKTYLR
;
A
#
# COMPACT_ATOMS: atom_id res chain seq x y z
N MET A 1 32.82 -3.96 -22.37
CA MET A 1 33.51 -4.14 -21.07
C MET A 1 32.58 -4.50 -19.90
N ASN A 2 31.27 -4.70 -20.13
CA ASN A 2 30.27 -5.04 -19.09
C ASN A 2 29.93 -6.54 -19.00
N ILE A 3 30.33 -7.37 -19.96
CA ILE A 3 30.04 -8.82 -19.97
C ILE A 3 30.87 -9.57 -18.92
N ALA A 4 32.12 -9.16 -18.69
CA ALA A 4 33.02 -9.79 -17.71
C ALA A 4 32.72 -9.40 -16.24
N LEU A 5 32.06 -8.25 -16.02
CA LEU A 5 31.65 -7.79 -14.69
C LEU A 5 30.34 -8.46 -14.24
N ASN A 6 29.38 -8.69 -15.15
CA ASN A 6 28.18 -9.49 -14.85
C ASN A 6 28.50 -10.97 -14.58
N GLN A 7 29.48 -11.55 -15.28
CA GLN A 7 29.93 -12.92 -15.00
C GLN A 7 30.59 -13.07 -13.62
N ARG A 8 31.26 -12.03 -13.11
CA ARG A 8 31.86 -12.04 -11.76
C ARG A 8 30.80 -11.88 -10.66
N HIS A 9 29.79 -11.03 -10.85
CA HIS A 9 28.69 -10.88 -9.88
C HIS A 9 27.80 -12.14 -9.78
N LEU A 10 27.59 -12.86 -10.89
CA LEU A 10 26.88 -14.15 -10.93
C LEU A 10 27.68 -15.34 -10.34
N LEU A 11 29.00 -15.18 -10.13
CA LEU A 11 29.83 -16.17 -9.46
C LEU A 11 29.76 -16.04 -7.92
N ASP A 12 29.57 -14.83 -7.40
CA ASP A 12 29.48 -14.55 -5.95
C ASP A 12 28.08 -14.79 -5.34
N SER A 13 27.07 -15.13 -6.16
CA SER A 13 25.67 -15.30 -5.73
C SER A 13 25.08 -16.68 -6.09
N ARG A 14 25.90 -17.73 -6.16
CA ARG A 14 25.40 -19.08 -6.49
C ARG A 14 24.76 -19.73 -5.27
N PRO A 15 23.55 -20.30 -5.40
CA PRO A 15 22.91 -20.97 -4.29
C PRO A 15 23.70 -22.23 -3.89
N VAL A 16 23.88 -22.44 -2.58
CA VAL A 16 24.75 -23.48 -2.00
C VAL A 16 24.46 -24.90 -2.53
N TRP A 17 23.22 -25.21 -2.88
CA TRP A 17 22.86 -26.52 -3.43
C TRP A 17 23.51 -26.79 -4.80
N LEU A 18 23.73 -25.75 -5.62
CA LEU A 18 24.32 -25.86 -6.96
C LEU A 18 25.82 -26.21 -6.89
N GLU A 19 26.51 -25.80 -5.81
CA GLU A 19 27.91 -26.12 -5.58
C GLU A 19 28.14 -27.58 -5.18
N ARG A 20 27.11 -28.20 -4.57
CA ARG A 20 27.15 -29.60 -4.10
C ARG A 20 26.89 -30.63 -5.20
N LEU A 21 26.48 -30.16 -6.38
CA LEU A 21 26.20 -31.03 -7.53
C LEU A 21 27.48 -31.50 -8.21
N ASP A 22 27.45 -32.73 -8.74
CA ASP A 22 28.53 -33.22 -9.59
C ASP A 22 28.59 -32.47 -10.94
N GLN A 23 29.64 -32.71 -11.72
CA GLN A 23 29.84 -31.99 -12.98
C GLN A 23 28.72 -32.27 -14.00
N THR A 24 28.22 -33.51 -14.05
CA THR A 24 27.19 -33.92 -15.00
C THR A 24 25.85 -33.27 -14.65
N GLN A 25 25.46 -33.31 -13.37
CA GLN A 25 24.26 -32.67 -12.84
C GLN A 25 24.29 -31.16 -13.07
N ARG A 26 25.43 -30.50 -12.83
CA ARG A 26 25.60 -29.07 -13.10
C ARG A 26 25.45 -28.76 -14.59
N ASN A 27 26.05 -29.55 -15.47
CA ASN A 27 25.91 -29.34 -16.91
C ASN A 27 24.45 -29.47 -17.36
N THR A 28 23.74 -30.53 -16.93
CA THR A 28 22.32 -30.72 -17.22
C THR A 28 21.47 -29.53 -16.74
N TYR A 29 21.74 -29.04 -15.53
CA TYR A 29 21.05 -27.86 -15.00
C TYR A 29 21.31 -26.61 -15.84
N PHE A 30 22.57 -26.33 -16.19
CA PHE A 30 22.91 -25.16 -17.00
C PHE A 30 22.40 -25.26 -18.45
N ASP A 31 22.31 -26.46 -19.02
CA ASP A 31 21.69 -26.68 -20.33
C ASP A 31 20.19 -26.34 -20.30
N GLN A 32 19.49 -26.84 -19.28
CA GLN A 32 18.08 -26.55 -19.06
C GLN A 32 17.84 -25.06 -18.74
N GLN A 33 18.76 -24.42 -18.01
CA GLN A 33 18.71 -22.99 -17.72
C GLN A 33 18.82 -22.17 -19.00
N ARG A 34 19.81 -22.48 -19.85
CA ARG A 34 19.98 -21.82 -21.15
C ARG A 34 18.77 -22.00 -22.07
N ALA A 35 18.14 -23.18 -22.06
CA ALA A 35 16.91 -23.41 -22.82
C ALA A 35 15.76 -22.52 -22.32
N SER A 36 15.55 -22.44 -21.00
CA SER A 36 14.55 -21.54 -20.39
C SER A 36 14.83 -20.07 -20.74
N GLU A 37 16.06 -19.61 -20.56
CA GLU A 37 16.48 -18.23 -20.88
C GLU A 37 16.24 -17.90 -22.36
N ALA A 38 16.51 -18.83 -23.29
CA ALA A 38 16.26 -18.63 -24.72
C ALA A 38 14.76 -18.50 -25.03
N THR A 39 13.91 -19.31 -24.40
CA THR A 39 12.45 -19.21 -24.59
C THR A 39 11.85 -17.95 -23.96
N ASP A 40 12.36 -17.53 -22.81
CA ASP A 40 11.96 -16.28 -22.16
C ASP A 40 12.36 -15.07 -23.03
N ALA A 41 13.62 -15.03 -23.50
CA ALA A 41 14.10 -13.98 -24.40
C ALA A 41 13.30 -13.89 -25.71
N ARG A 42 12.87 -15.03 -26.27
CA ARG A 42 12.02 -15.05 -27.47
C ARG A 42 10.62 -14.50 -27.19
N LEU A 43 10.02 -14.86 -26.05
CA LEU A 43 8.73 -14.31 -25.65
C LEU A 43 8.83 -12.80 -25.44
N GLU A 44 9.88 -12.33 -24.80
CA GLU A 44 10.16 -10.91 -24.59
C GLU A 44 10.32 -10.15 -25.90
N GLU A 45 11.09 -10.69 -26.86
CA GLU A 45 11.25 -10.11 -28.19
C GLU A 45 9.90 -9.93 -28.91
N LEU A 46 9.03 -10.94 -28.84
CA LEU A 46 7.69 -10.89 -29.43
C LEU A 46 6.76 -9.89 -28.74
N LEU A 47 6.96 -9.64 -27.44
CA LEU A 47 6.19 -8.68 -26.67
C LEU A 47 6.77 -7.25 -26.78
N ALA A 48 8.02 -7.07 -27.19
CA ALA A 48 8.68 -5.77 -27.24
C ALA A 48 8.05 -4.84 -28.30
N PRO A 49 7.94 -3.52 -28.02
CA PRO A 49 8.22 -2.83 -26.75
C PRO A 49 7.06 -2.87 -25.73
N PHE A 50 5.98 -3.57 -26.03
CA PHE A 50 4.71 -3.57 -25.28
C PHE A 50 4.73 -4.44 -24.01
N GLY A 51 5.78 -5.22 -23.76
CA GLY A 51 5.93 -6.03 -22.55
C GLY A 51 5.80 -5.23 -21.24
N SER A 52 6.14 -3.93 -21.28
CA SER A 52 5.88 -2.97 -20.19
C SER A 52 5.46 -1.60 -20.73
N LEU A 53 4.68 -0.87 -19.95
CA LEU A 53 4.27 0.50 -20.27
C LEU A 53 5.48 1.43 -20.38
N GLN A 54 6.50 1.23 -19.54
CA GLN A 54 7.74 2.01 -19.55
C GLN A 54 8.54 1.80 -20.83
N ASN A 55 8.70 0.55 -21.28
CA ASN A 55 9.42 0.26 -22.53
C ASN A 55 8.69 0.85 -23.73
N PHE A 56 7.35 0.74 -23.75
CA PHE A 56 6.52 1.37 -24.77
C PHE A 56 6.67 2.89 -24.78
N ALA A 57 6.54 3.54 -23.62
CA ALA A 57 6.67 5.00 -23.50
C ALA A 57 8.07 5.48 -23.88
N ARG A 58 9.12 4.75 -23.49
CA ARG A 58 10.51 5.06 -23.83
C ARG A 58 10.75 4.96 -25.33
N GLN A 59 10.32 3.86 -25.95
CA GLN A 59 10.43 3.67 -27.40
C GLN A 59 9.69 4.78 -28.15
N ARG A 60 8.47 5.10 -27.70
CA ARG A 60 7.67 6.17 -28.29
C ARG A 60 8.33 7.54 -28.12
N GLY A 61 8.92 7.81 -26.96
CA GLY A 61 9.68 9.03 -26.68
C GLY A 61 10.86 9.18 -27.64
N LYS A 62 11.64 8.12 -27.85
CA LYS A 62 12.75 8.11 -28.82
C LYS A 62 12.29 8.45 -30.24
N GLU A 63 11.20 7.84 -30.69
CA GLU A 63 10.63 8.12 -32.02
C GLU A 63 10.20 9.59 -32.17
N ILE A 64 9.54 10.14 -31.16
CA ILE A 64 9.07 11.53 -31.17
C ILE A 64 10.26 12.51 -31.14
N LEU A 65 11.25 12.27 -30.27
CA LEU A 65 12.45 13.10 -30.17
C LEU A 65 13.23 13.09 -31.49
N ARG A 66 13.41 11.91 -32.11
CA ARG A 66 14.05 11.78 -33.41
C ARG A 66 13.26 12.49 -34.51
N PHE A 67 11.94 12.33 -34.53
CA PHE A 67 11.09 12.97 -35.54
C PHE A 67 11.06 14.50 -35.41
N LYS A 68 11.02 15.02 -34.19
CA LYS A 68 10.90 16.47 -33.94
C LYS A 68 12.22 17.23 -33.95
N PHE A 69 13.30 16.61 -33.50
CA PHE A 69 14.58 17.28 -33.31
C PHE A 69 15.71 16.70 -34.17
N GLY A 70 15.51 15.55 -34.82
CA GLY A 70 16.56 14.88 -35.60
C GLY A 70 17.68 14.26 -34.75
N LEU A 71 17.50 14.19 -33.43
CA LEU A 71 18.51 13.71 -32.47
C LEU A 71 18.09 12.36 -31.88
N GLU A 72 19.07 11.47 -31.68
CA GLU A 72 18.87 10.20 -30.97
C GLU A 72 19.08 10.41 -29.45
N LEU A 73 18.14 11.10 -28.83
CA LEU A 73 18.13 11.32 -27.37
C LEU A 73 17.43 10.16 -26.67
N ASP A 74 17.97 9.71 -25.53
CA ASP A 74 17.30 8.76 -24.65
C ASP A 74 16.36 9.50 -23.68
N PRO A 75 15.03 9.30 -23.74
CA PRO A 75 14.09 9.99 -22.85
C PRO A 75 14.30 9.66 -21.36
N ASP A 76 14.98 8.57 -21.03
CA ASP A 76 15.32 8.27 -19.63
C ASP A 76 16.45 9.16 -19.08
N GLU A 77 17.28 9.75 -19.94
CA GLU A 77 18.37 10.66 -19.55
C GLU A 77 17.94 12.13 -19.49
N ILE A 78 16.71 12.44 -19.92
CA ILE A 78 16.15 13.78 -19.88
C ILE A 78 15.31 13.93 -18.61
N LEU A 79 15.80 14.74 -17.67
CA LEU A 79 15.07 15.06 -16.46
C LEU A 79 14.05 16.16 -16.73
N CYS A 80 12.78 15.85 -16.48
CA CYS A 80 11.66 16.76 -16.48
C CYS A 80 11.33 17.16 -15.03
N ASN A 81 11.52 18.44 -14.69
CA ASN A 81 11.08 18.99 -13.42
C ASN A 81 9.74 19.70 -13.63
N SER A 82 8.73 19.26 -12.88
CA SER A 82 7.41 19.86 -12.87
C SER A 82 7.21 20.64 -11.57
N ARG A 83 6.51 21.76 -11.67
CA ARG A 83 6.14 22.59 -10.53
C ARG A 83 4.68 22.99 -10.64
N TYR A 84 3.87 22.51 -9.72
CA TYR A 84 2.45 22.78 -9.67
C TYR A 84 2.10 23.50 -8.36
N SER A 85 1.17 24.45 -8.43
CA SER A 85 0.73 25.16 -7.24
C SER A 85 -0.78 25.33 -7.19
N PHE A 86 -1.35 25.26 -5.99
CA PHE A 86 -2.78 25.44 -5.74
C PHE A 86 -3.01 26.04 -4.34
N MET A 87 -4.18 26.61 -4.11
CA MET A 87 -4.48 27.31 -2.85
C MET A 87 -5.18 26.39 -1.85
N VAL A 88 -4.74 26.45 -0.58
CA VAL A 88 -5.40 25.80 0.56
C VAL A 88 -5.43 26.78 1.71
N GLY A 89 -6.62 27.22 2.11
CA GLY A 89 -6.80 28.10 3.26
C GLY A 89 -6.01 29.40 3.19
N GLY A 90 -5.98 30.04 2.01
CA GLY A 90 -5.25 31.29 1.78
C GLY A 90 -3.73 31.14 1.67
N ARG A 91 -3.19 29.91 1.80
CA ARG A 91 -1.76 29.61 1.59
C ARG A 91 -1.58 28.90 0.25
N GLN A 92 -0.44 29.12 -0.39
CA GLN A 92 -0.11 28.44 -1.64
C GLN A 92 0.62 27.14 -1.33
N VAL A 93 0.03 26.01 -1.71
CA VAL A 93 0.70 24.71 -1.73
C VAL A 93 1.49 24.61 -3.01
N VAL A 94 2.77 24.25 -2.91
CA VAL A 94 3.63 23.99 -4.07
C VAL A 94 4.06 22.52 -4.04
N GLN A 95 3.84 21.84 -5.16
CA GLN A 95 4.32 20.50 -5.43
C GLN A 95 5.37 20.55 -6.53
N GLU A 96 6.57 20.04 -6.25
CA GLU A 96 7.64 19.87 -7.23
C GLU A 96 7.92 18.38 -7.43
N GLU A 97 8.16 18.00 -8.68
CA GLU A 97 8.51 16.62 -9.02
C GLU A 97 9.63 16.58 -10.06
N SER A 98 10.54 15.63 -9.92
CA SER A 98 11.59 15.32 -10.89
C SER A 98 11.42 13.91 -11.44
N ARG A 99 11.17 13.82 -12.74
CA ARG A 99 10.92 12.58 -13.48
C ARG A 99 11.82 12.49 -14.70
N SER A 100 12.06 11.27 -15.23
CA SER A 100 12.55 11.17 -16.60
C SER A 100 11.47 11.60 -17.59
N LEU A 101 11.83 11.93 -18.84
CA LEU A 101 10.84 12.24 -19.86
C LEU A 101 9.94 11.02 -20.15
N THR A 102 10.47 9.79 -20.08
CA THR A 102 9.68 8.56 -20.18
C THR A 102 8.60 8.51 -19.08
N GLU A 103 8.99 8.75 -17.83
CA GLU A 103 8.06 8.79 -16.70
C GLU A 103 7.03 9.92 -16.87
N GLN A 104 7.43 11.09 -17.38
CA GLN A 104 6.53 12.20 -17.65
C GLN A 104 5.54 11.91 -18.79
N MET A 105 5.97 11.16 -19.82
CA MET A 105 5.09 10.71 -20.91
C MET A 105 4.02 9.73 -20.42
N ILE A 106 4.35 8.92 -19.41
CA ILE A 106 3.36 8.09 -18.71
C ILE A 106 2.45 9.00 -17.88
N ALA A 107 3.02 9.88 -17.05
CA ALA A 107 2.25 10.70 -16.12
C ALA A 107 1.24 11.63 -16.83
N GLY A 108 1.54 12.09 -18.04
CA GLY A 108 0.72 13.04 -18.78
C GLY A 108 0.85 14.46 -18.22
N VAL A 109 -0.15 15.31 -18.49
CA VAL A 109 -0.23 16.67 -17.95
C VAL A 109 -1.55 16.87 -17.19
N HIS A 110 -1.59 17.88 -16.32
CA HIS A 110 -2.84 18.33 -15.67
C HIS A 110 -3.79 18.96 -16.69
N ASP A 111 -5.06 19.20 -16.33
CA ASP A 111 -6.08 19.79 -17.21
C ASP A 111 -5.84 21.27 -17.53
N GLU A 112 -6.55 21.77 -18.54
CA GLU A 112 -6.36 23.13 -19.05
C GLU A 112 -6.72 24.16 -17.97
N GLY A 113 -5.91 25.22 -17.84
CA GLY A 113 -6.03 26.19 -16.74
C GLY A 113 -5.33 25.78 -15.44
N HIS A 114 -4.89 24.51 -15.32
CA HIS A 114 -4.20 23.99 -14.13
C HIS A 114 -2.85 23.32 -14.47
N ARG A 115 -2.19 23.75 -15.55
CA ARG A 115 -0.90 23.18 -15.99
C ARG A 115 0.19 23.41 -14.95
N ALA A 116 1.03 22.40 -14.74
CA ALA A 116 2.29 22.59 -14.05
C ALA A 116 3.29 23.34 -14.94
N GLU A 117 4.20 24.08 -14.34
CA GLU A 117 5.37 24.64 -15.02
C GLU A 117 6.40 23.53 -15.23
N PHE A 118 6.93 23.39 -16.44
CA PHE A 118 7.91 22.35 -16.78
C PHE A 118 9.25 22.93 -17.17
N SER A 119 10.33 22.32 -16.68
CA SER A 119 11.70 22.58 -17.11
C SER A 119 12.44 21.27 -17.37
N PHE A 120 13.40 21.30 -18.30
CA PHE A 120 14.13 20.12 -18.73
C PHE A 120 15.63 20.26 -18.46
N LYS A 121 16.27 19.18 -18.02
CA LYS A 121 17.71 19.10 -17.78
C LYS A 121 18.26 17.82 -18.40
N GLY A 122 19.41 17.92 -19.06
CA GLY A 122 20.06 16.83 -19.77
C GLY A 122 21.24 17.36 -20.58
N ARG A 123 22.04 16.47 -21.17
CA ARG A 123 23.13 16.86 -22.06
C ARG A 123 22.58 17.22 -23.44
N ASP A 124 23.12 18.29 -24.03
CA ASP A 124 22.87 18.69 -25.42
C ASP A 124 21.38 18.76 -25.82
N LEU A 125 20.54 19.24 -24.89
CA LEU A 125 19.09 19.36 -25.14
C LEU A 125 18.79 20.48 -26.15
N PRO A 126 17.90 20.23 -27.13
CA PRO A 126 17.49 21.26 -28.08
C PRO A 126 16.65 22.33 -27.39
N ALA A 127 16.84 23.61 -27.73
CA ALA A 127 16.15 24.74 -27.11
C ALA A 127 14.61 24.69 -27.21
N ASN A 128 14.09 23.98 -28.23
CA ASN A 128 12.67 23.80 -28.46
C ASN A 128 12.05 22.64 -27.67
N LEU A 129 12.84 21.88 -26.91
CA LEU A 129 12.35 20.91 -25.92
C LEU A 129 11.93 21.68 -24.66
N ASN A 130 10.71 22.21 -24.71
CA ASN A 130 10.13 23.12 -23.73
C ASN A 130 8.67 22.75 -23.42
N GLN A 131 8.03 23.48 -22.52
CA GLN A 131 6.65 23.22 -22.09
C GLN A 131 5.63 23.19 -23.25
N PRO A 132 5.59 24.17 -24.18
CA PRO A 132 4.72 24.09 -25.35
C PRO A 132 4.87 22.80 -26.18
N TRP A 133 6.11 22.34 -26.38
CA TRP A 133 6.37 21.07 -27.06
C TRP A 133 5.82 19.88 -26.28
N LEU A 134 6.03 19.86 -24.96
CA LEU A 134 5.55 18.77 -24.10
C LEU A 134 4.02 18.69 -24.16
N GLU A 135 3.32 19.82 -23.99
CA GLU A 135 1.86 19.87 -24.02
C GLU A 135 1.30 19.46 -25.38
N ALA A 136 1.92 19.88 -26.48
CA ALA A 136 1.53 19.45 -27.82
C ALA A 136 1.75 17.94 -28.03
N THR A 137 2.84 17.39 -27.47
CA THR A 137 3.22 15.98 -27.60
C THR A 137 2.33 15.06 -26.76
N LEU A 138 1.98 15.49 -25.55
CA LEU A 138 1.14 14.73 -24.61
C LEU A 138 -0.37 14.86 -24.88
N SER A 139 -0.74 15.39 -26.05
CA SER A 139 -2.08 15.20 -26.63
C SER A 139 -2.37 13.74 -27.04
N PHE A 140 -1.33 12.90 -27.12
CA PHE A 140 -1.43 11.46 -27.34
C PHE A 140 -1.43 10.70 -26.00
N ASP A 141 -2.40 9.79 -25.81
CA ASP A 141 -2.47 8.93 -24.62
C ASP A 141 -1.68 7.63 -24.83
N GLY A 142 -0.43 7.62 -24.36
CA GLY A 142 0.44 6.45 -24.43
C GLY A 142 -0.06 5.27 -23.59
N GLN A 143 -0.83 5.49 -22.54
CA GLN A 143 -1.28 4.40 -21.67
C GLN A 143 -2.39 3.59 -22.30
N SER A 144 -3.39 4.27 -22.86
CA SER A 144 -4.50 3.60 -23.55
C SER A 144 -4.03 2.89 -24.82
N ALA A 145 -3.08 3.49 -25.55
CA ALA A 145 -2.46 2.87 -26.72
C ALA A 145 -1.68 1.59 -26.36
N HIS A 146 -0.89 1.63 -25.28
CA HIS A 146 -0.15 0.47 -24.77
C HIS A 146 -1.08 -0.70 -24.44
N SER A 147 -2.12 -0.47 -23.62
CA SER A 147 -3.03 -1.55 -23.21
C SER A 147 -3.77 -2.18 -24.39
N ALA A 148 -4.15 -1.38 -25.40
CA ALA A 148 -4.84 -1.87 -26.59
C ALA A 148 -3.93 -2.78 -27.44
N GLU A 149 -2.68 -2.39 -27.66
CA GLU A 149 -1.72 -3.20 -28.41
C GLU A 149 -1.28 -4.45 -27.65
N LEU A 150 -1.10 -4.35 -26.33
CA LEU A 150 -0.81 -5.50 -25.49
C LEU A 150 -1.91 -6.58 -25.61
N GLY A 151 -3.18 -6.16 -25.56
CA GLY A 151 -4.32 -7.06 -25.78
C GLY A 151 -4.28 -7.75 -27.14
N ARG A 152 -3.91 -7.03 -28.21
CA ARG A 152 -3.77 -7.60 -29.57
C ARG A 152 -2.62 -8.59 -29.67
N LEU A 153 -1.47 -8.31 -29.04
CA LEU A 153 -0.31 -9.21 -29.05
C LEU A 153 -0.62 -10.56 -28.43
N PHE A 154 -1.33 -10.57 -27.30
CA PHE A 154 -1.73 -11.80 -26.63
C PHE A 154 -2.75 -12.65 -27.43
N LEU A 155 -3.30 -12.15 -28.52
CA LEU A 155 -4.14 -12.93 -29.44
C LEU A 155 -3.35 -13.59 -30.58
N ARG A 156 -2.07 -13.23 -30.76
CA ARG A 156 -1.25 -13.78 -31.85
C ARG A 156 -0.81 -15.21 -31.54
N ALA A 157 -0.93 -16.09 -32.53
CA ALA A 157 -0.55 -17.51 -32.39
C ALA A 157 0.93 -17.67 -31.99
N GLU A 158 1.83 -16.87 -32.56
CA GLU A 158 3.27 -16.90 -32.24
C GLU A 158 3.56 -16.58 -30.77
N VAL A 159 2.84 -15.62 -30.17
CA VAL A 159 2.97 -15.24 -28.76
C VAL A 159 2.45 -16.37 -27.87
N ILE A 160 1.30 -16.94 -28.21
CA ILE A 160 0.72 -18.08 -27.46
C ILE A 160 1.69 -19.28 -27.47
N THR A 161 2.29 -19.58 -28.62
CA THR A 161 3.31 -20.63 -28.74
C THR A 161 4.56 -20.31 -27.92
N ALA A 162 5.05 -19.08 -27.95
CA ALA A 162 6.19 -18.66 -27.14
C ALA A 162 5.90 -18.76 -25.64
N MET A 163 4.71 -18.34 -25.18
CA MET A 163 4.27 -18.50 -23.78
C MET A 163 4.23 -19.98 -23.36
N LYS A 164 3.74 -20.86 -24.24
CA LYS A 164 3.71 -22.31 -23.98
C LYS A 164 5.12 -22.87 -23.81
N ASN A 165 6.04 -22.49 -24.69
CA ASN A 165 7.43 -22.96 -24.65
C ASN A 165 8.16 -22.42 -23.40
N ALA A 166 8.01 -21.12 -23.10
CA ALA A 166 8.57 -20.51 -21.91
C ALA A 166 8.07 -21.19 -20.63
N LEU A 167 6.75 -21.43 -20.51
CA LEU A 167 6.18 -22.15 -19.37
C LEU A 167 6.72 -23.58 -19.26
N ARG A 168 6.82 -24.30 -20.39
CA ARG A 168 7.37 -25.66 -20.43
C ARG A 168 8.80 -25.70 -19.88
N GLU A 169 9.70 -24.91 -20.44
CA GLU A 169 11.11 -24.90 -20.04
C GLU A 169 11.29 -24.43 -18.59
N LYS A 170 10.45 -23.49 -18.13
CA LYS A 170 10.44 -23.04 -16.73
C LYS A 170 10.02 -24.15 -15.76
N LEU A 171 8.98 -24.92 -16.09
CA LEU A 171 8.55 -26.05 -15.26
C LEU A 171 9.62 -27.13 -15.18
N LEU A 172 10.26 -27.46 -16.31
CA LEU A 172 11.36 -28.42 -16.36
C LEU A 172 12.58 -27.96 -15.55
N LEU A 173 13.00 -26.70 -15.72
CA LEU A 173 14.12 -26.12 -14.97
C LEU A 173 13.87 -26.11 -13.45
N THR A 174 12.71 -25.63 -13.03
CA THR A 174 12.39 -25.50 -11.61
C THR A 174 12.16 -26.85 -10.94
N ALA A 175 11.63 -27.84 -11.66
CA ALA A 175 11.52 -29.22 -11.15
C ALA A 175 12.91 -29.85 -10.97
N LEU A 176 13.83 -29.64 -11.92
CA LEU A 176 15.21 -30.09 -11.79
C LEU A 176 15.91 -29.42 -10.58
N ALA A 177 15.72 -28.12 -10.40
CA ALA A 177 16.23 -27.39 -9.23
C ALA A 177 15.66 -27.96 -7.91
N ALA A 178 14.35 -28.21 -7.87
CA ALA A 178 13.68 -28.77 -6.69
C ALA A 178 14.16 -30.19 -6.35
N ARG A 179 14.45 -31.02 -7.37
CA ARG A 179 15.06 -32.34 -7.18
C ARG A 179 16.46 -32.24 -6.56
N HIS A 180 17.27 -31.28 -7.00
CA HIS A 180 18.60 -31.04 -6.46
C HIS A 180 18.60 -30.42 -5.05
N GLN A 181 17.55 -29.67 -4.71
CA GLN A 181 17.32 -29.12 -3.38
C GLN A 181 16.72 -30.14 -2.39
N GLY A 182 16.25 -31.29 -2.88
CA GLY A 182 15.59 -32.31 -2.07
C GLY A 182 14.10 -32.05 -1.81
N HIS A 183 13.49 -31.09 -2.50
CA HIS A 183 12.04 -30.82 -2.43
C HIS A 183 11.21 -31.83 -3.25
N ILE A 184 11.86 -32.46 -4.24
CA ILE A 184 11.33 -33.64 -4.95
C ILE A 184 12.20 -34.82 -4.56
N SER A 185 11.58 -35.89 -4.05
CA SER A 185 12.29 -36.93 -3.31
C SER A 185 13.21 -37.80 -4.16
N ASN A 186 12.88 -38.03 -5.44
CA ASN A 186 13.62 -38.97 -6.29
C ASN A 186 13.45 -38.66 -7.79
N ASP A 187 14.25 -39.33 -8.63
CA ASP A 187 14.26 -39.14 -10.08
C ASP A 187 13.01 -39.69 -10.78
N GLU A 188 12.31 -40.67 -10.18
CA GLU A 188 11.03 -41.16 -10.70
C GLU A 188 9.96 -40.06 -10.62
N HIS A 189 9.90 -39.34 -9.50
CA HIS A 189 8.97 -38.23 -9.29
C HIS A 189 9.30 -37.05 -10.22
N LEU A 190 10.58 -36.74 -10.41
CA LEU A 190 11.00 -35.77 -11.41
C LEU A 190 10.57 -36.21 -12.83
N ALA A 191 10.76 -37.48 -13.18
CA ALA A 191 10.37 -38.02 -14.48
C ALA A 191 8.85 -37.95 -14.71
N ARG A 192 8.02 -38.13 -13.67
CA ARG A 192 6.55 -37.93 -13.76
C ARG A 192 6.21 -36.49 -14.11
N ILE A 193 6.84 -35.50 -13.47
CA ILE A 193 6.66 -34.08 -13.80
C ILE A 193 7.09 -33.81 -15.25
N GLN A 194 8.26 -34.30 -15.66
CA GLN A 194 8.78 -34.11 -17.02
C GLN A 194 7.86 -34.73 -18.09
N ARG A 195 7.32 -35.93 -17.84
CA ARG A 195 6.34 -36.59 -18.73
C ARG A 195 5.04 -35.80 -18.83
N ALA A 196 4.52 -35.31 -17.71
CA ALA A 196 3.31 -34.48 -17.72
C ALA A 196 3.51 -33.20 -18.53
N VAL A 197 4.63 -32.51 -18.32
CA VAL A 197 4.97 -31.25 -19.00
C VAL A 197 5.24 -31.43 -20.50
N THR A 198 5.73 -32.61 -20.90
CA THR A 198 5.95 -32.98 -22.32
C THR A 198 4.72 -33.58 -23.00
N GLY A 199 3.59 -33.73 -22.29
CA GLY A 199 2.29 -34.06 -22.90
C GLY A 199 1.84 -35.52 -22.74
N ASP A 200 2.43 -36.30 -21.84
CA ASP A 200 1.98 -37.66 -21.59
C ASP A 200 0.53 -37.69 -21.06
N SER A 201 -0.35 -38.36 -21.80
CA SER A 201 -1.80 -38.47 -21.51
C SER A 201 -2.15 -39.16 -20.19
N ALA A 202 -1.19 -39.86 -19.57
CA ALA A 202 -1.35 -40.45 -18.24
C ALA A 202 -1.48 -39.39 -17.14
N PHE A 203 -1.03 -38.15 -17.40
CA PHE A 203 -1.00 -37.06 -16.42
C PHE A 203 -1.95 -35.91 -16.80
N VAL A 204 -2.23 -35.08 -15.81
CA VAL A 204 -2.95 -33.81 -15.94
C VAL A 204 -2.15 -32.69 -15.27
N ILE A 205 -2.33 -31.48 -15.79
CA ILE A 205 -1.80 -30.24 -15.19
C ILE A 205 -2.99 -29.31 -15.02
N ASP A 206 -3.43 -29.14 -13.78
CA ASP A 206 -4.60 -28.34 -13.44
C ASP A 206 -4.23 -27.10 -12.64
N GLY A 207 -4.93 -26.00 -12.87
CA GLY A 207 -4.80 -24.80 -12.05
C GLY A 207 -5.58 -24.91 -10.74
N ILE A 208 -5.11 -24.25 -9.68
CA ILE A 208 -5.80 -24.24 -8.37
C ILE A 208 -6.83 -23.12 -8.30
N ARG A 209 -8.07 -23.44 -7.94
CA ARG A 209 -9.10 -22.46 -7.55
C ARG A 209 -9.21 -22.40 -6.04
N PHE A 210 -9.08 -21.18 -5.50
CA PHE A 210 -9.19 -20.95 -4.06
C PHE A 210 -10.64 -21.04 -3.57
N LEU A 211 -11.60 -20.69 -4.44
CA LEU A 211 -13.04 -20.85 -4.21
C LEU A 211 -13.68 -21.44 -5.47
N HIS A 212 -14.72 -22.26 -5.31
CA HIS A 212 -15.34 -23.00 -6.42
C HIS A 212 -15.76 -22.12 -7.62
N ASN A 213 -16.23 -20.89 -7.35
CA ASN A 213 -16.70 -19.94 -8.36
C ASN A 213 -15.63 -18.91 -8.82
N THR A 214 -14.35 -19.17 -8.53
CA THR A 214 -13.25 -18.28 -8.90
C THR A 214 -12.41 -18.83 -10.04
N ARG A 215 -11.68 -17.95 -10.72
CA ARG A 215 -10.66 -18.34 -11.71
C ARG A 215 -9.46 -18.99 -11.02
N PRO A 216 -8.71 -19.85 -11.74
CA PRO A 216 -7.50 -20.45 -11.19
C PRO A 216 -6.47 -19.37 -10.82
N LEU A 217 -5.81 -19.55 -9.68
CA LEU A 217 -4.72 -18.71 -9.22
C LEU A 217 -3.55 -18.76 -10.23
N ALA A 218 -2.96 -17.61 -10.52
CA ALA A 218 -1.82 -17.53 -11.42
C ALA A 218 -0.60 -18.25 -10.84
N GLN A 219 0.11 -18.99 -11.69
CA GLN A 219 1.33 -19.73 -11.33
C GLN A 219 1.14 -20.73 -10.18
N MET A 220 -0.08 -21.19 -9.92
CA MET A 220 -0.36 -22.27 -8.96
C MET A 220 -1.00 -23.45 -9.66
N LEU A 221 -0.25 -24.55 -9.77
CA LEU A 221 -0.59 -25.71 -10.59
C LEU A 221 -0.45 -26.99 -9.78
N VAL A 222 -1.26 -27.99 -10.09
CA VAL A 222 -1.11 -29.35 -9.60
C VAL A 222 -0.87 -30.28 -10.78
N ILE A 223 0.18 -31.08 -10.69
CA ILE A 223 0.45 -32.19 -11.60
C ILE A 223 0.08 -33.48 -10.90
N GLY A 224 -0.74 -34.31 -11.54
CA GLY A 224 -1.16 -35.60 -10.99
C GLY A 224 -1.52 -36.60 -12.09
N ALA A 225 -1.73 -37.85 -11.69
CA ALA A 225 -2.23 -38.88 -12.60
C ALA A 225 -3.70 -38.62 -12.98
N ARG A 226 -4.06 -38.89 -14.23
CA ARG A 226 -5.42 -38.70 -14.75
C ARG A 226 -6.43 -39.70 -14.19
N LYS A 227 -5.96 -40.90 -13.82
CA LYS A 227 -6.79 -41.99 -13.27
C LYS A 227 -6.11 -42.53 -12.00
N GLY A 228 -6.49 -42.05 -10.82
CA GLY A 228 -6.09 -42.68 -9.57
C GLY A 228 -6.22 -41.81 -8.34
N ASP A 229 -7.21 -42.13 -7.50
CA ASP A 229 -7.14 -41.79 -6.07
C ASP A 229 -5.94 -42.53 -5.46
N GLY A 230 -5.02 -41.80 -4.83
CA GLY A 230 -3.87 -42.36 -4.11
C GLY A 230 -2.50 -42.22 -4.78
N GLU A 231 -2.38 -41.55 -5.93
CA GLU A 231 -1.07 -41.23 -6.52
C GLU A 231 -0.49 -39.90 -6.01
N PHE A 232 0.84 -39.78 -6.03
CA PHE A 232 1.54 -38.53 -5.74
C PHE A 232 1.09 -37.40 -6.69
N MET A 233 0.83 -36.24 -6.11
CA MET A 233 0.57 -34.98 -6.77
C MET A 233 1.73 -34.01 -6.50
N PHE A 234 2.03 -33.16 -7.48
CA PHE A 234 3.09 -32.17 -7.37
C PHE A 234 2.49 -30.77 -7.47
N LEU A 235 2.58 -30.00 -6.40
CA LEU A 235 2.13 -28.61 -6.35
C LEU A 235 3.28 -27.70 -6.79
N TYR A 236 3.07 -26.96 -7.87
CA TYR A 236 3.93 -25.87 -8.31
C TYR A 236 3.40 -24.54 -7.75
N ALA A 237 4.20 -23.86 -6.95
CA ALA A 237 3.88 -22.57 -6.33
C ALA A 237 5.17 -21.73 -6.13
N PRO A 238 5.70 -21.10 -7.19
CA PRO A 238 6.90 -20.27 -7.09
C PRO A 238 6.66 -19.06 -6.18
N GLY A 239 7.65 -18.75 -5.32
CA GLY A 239 7.56 -17.64 -4.36
C GLY A 239 6.51 -17.85 -3.26
N SER A 240 6.10 -19.10 -3.01
CA SER A 240 5.23 -19.44 -1.89
C SER A 240 5.91 -19.11 -0.55
N PRO A 241 5.14 -18.88 0.54
CA PRO A 241 5.70 -18.53 1.85
C PRO A 241 6.38 -19.70 2.56
N GLY A 242 6.44 -20.90 1.95
CA GLY A 242 7.15 -22.05 2.49
C GLY A 242 8.55 -22.23 1.89
N ASP A 243 9.09 -21.20 1.22
CA ASP A 243 10.44 -21.14 0.63
C ASP A 243 10.75 -22.28 -0.35
N GLN A 244 9.73 -22.85 -0.99
CA GLN A 244 9.86 -23.91 -1.99
C GLN A 244 9.03 -23.57 -3.23
N THR A 245 9.52 -23.97 -4.40
CA THR A 245 8.80 -23.82 -5.67
C THR A 245 7.91 -25.03 -5.97
N TRP A 246 8.32 -26.21 -5.53
CA TRP A 246 7.63 -27.47 -5.76
C TRP A 246 7.38 -28.17 -4.42
N TYR A 247 6.18 -28.71 -4.26
CA TYR A 247 5.77 -29.50 -3.11
C TYR A 247 5.32 -30.88 -3.57
N GLU A 248 5.88 -31.91 -2.97
CA GLU A 248 5.45 -33.29 -3.17
C GLU A 248 4.31 -33.64 -2.20
N CYS A 249 3.14 -33.95 -2.76
CA CYS A 249 1.91 -34.24 -2.02
C CYS A 249 1.41 -35.65 -2.34
N ARG A 250 0.79 -36.33 -1.39
CA ARG A 250 0.23 -37.68 -1.56
C ARG A 250 -1.21 -37.69 -2.08
N SER A 251 -1.87 -36.52 -2.05
CA SER A 251 -3.27 -36.35 -2.46
C SER A 251 -3.62 -34.87 -2.57
N LEU A 252 -4.78 -34.58 -3.17
CA LEU A 252 -5.35 -33.24 -3.19
C LEU A 252 -5.60 -32.69 -1.77
N ARG A 253 -5.92 -33.56 -0.80
CA ARG A 253 -6.08 -33.17 0.60
C ARG A 253 -4.78 -32.66 1.22
N GLN A 254 -3.63 -33.20 0.81
CA GLN A 254 -2.34 -32.68 1.27
C GLN A 254 -2.01 -31.36 0.59
N VAL A 255 -2.34 -31.18 -0.69
CA VAL A 255 -2.23 -29.87 -1.36
C VAL A 255 -3.07 -28.84 -0.62
N ASP A 256 -4.31 -29.19 -0.27
CA ASP A 256 -5.22 -28.35 0.51
C ASP A 256 -4.63 -27.97 1.87
N SER A 257 -4.10 -28.95 2.60
CA SER A 257 -3.45 -28.76 3.90
C SER A 257 -2.23 -27.82 3.80
N THR A 258 -1.41 -27.97 2.76
CA THR A 258 -0.25 -27.08 2.53
C THR A 258 -0.70 -25.64 2.23
N VAL A 259 -1.76 -25.45 1.44
CA VAL A 259 -2.26 -24.12 1.09
C VAL A 259 -2.94 -23.45 2.28
N ILE A 260 -3.74 -24.16 3.09
CA ILE A 260 -4.37 -23.58 4.28
C ILE A 260 -3.33 -23.18 5.34
N GLU A 261 -2.23 -23.94 5.50
CA GLU A 261 -1.12 -23.59 6.39
C GLU A 261 -0.51 -22.23 6.03
N TRP A 262 -0.40 -21.90 4.74
CA TRP A 262 0.08 -20.57 4.32
C TRP A 262 -0.83 -19.45 4.80
N THR A 263 -2.15 -19.66 4.84
CA THR A 263 -3.12 -18.63 5.24
C THR A 263 -3.04 -18.24 6.72
N GLN A 264 -2.34 -19.03 7.54
CA GLN A 264 -2.12 -18.72 8.97
C GLN A 264 -1.23 -17.49 9.17
N LYS A 265 -0.38 -17.15 8.19
CA LYS A 265 0.50 -15.99 8.23
C LYS A 265 0.04 -14.94 7.22
N GLN A 266 0.21 -13.67 7.58
CA GLN A 266 -0.11 -12.55 6.69
C GLN A 266 0.56 -12.70 5.31
N ALA A 267 1.87 -12.96 5.28
CA ALA A 267 2.63 -13.18 4.04
C ALA A 267 2.02 -14.23 3.10
N GLY A 268 1.42 -15.30 3.64
CA GLY A 268 0.76 -16.32 2.83
C GLY A 268 -0.62 -15.88 2.33
N ARG A 269 -1.39 -15.14 3.13
CA ARG A 269 -2.64 -14.51 2.66
C ARG A 269 -2.35 -13.53 1.52
N ASP A 270 -1.29 -12.74 1.63
CA ASP A 270 -0.85 -11.80 0.60
C ASP A 270 -0.32 -12.50 -0.65
N PHE A 271 0.37 -13.63 -0.49
CA PHE A 271 0.75 -14.50 -1.59
C PHE A 271 -0.48 -14.96 -2.38
N ILE A 272 -1.47 -15.57 -1.72
CA ILE A 272 -2.71 -16.02 -2.39
C ILE A 272 -3.44 -14.85 -3.05
N ALA A 273 -3.55 -13.71 -2.36
CA ALA A 273 -4.19 -12.52 -2.90
C ALA A 273 -3.51 -12.02 -4.19
N SER A 274 -2.18 -12.03 -4.27
CA SER A 274 -1.49 -11.58 -5.50
C SER A 274 -1.59 -12.58 -6.65
N ARG A 275 -1.78 -13.88 -6.36
CA ARG A 275 -2.04 -14.88 -7.39
C ARG A 275 -3.50 -14.86 -7.87
N ALA A 276 -4.41 -14.22 -7.15
CA ALA A 276 -5.80 -14.10 -7.56
C ALA A 276 -5.96 -13.24 -8.82
N HIS A 277 -6.77 -13.73 -9.75
CA HIS A 277 -7.24 -12.95 -10.90
C HIS A 277 -7.93 -11.68 -10.41
N ALA A 278 -7.66 -10.51 -11.02
CA ALA A 278 -8.12 -9.23 -10.48
C ALA A 278 -9.64 -9.18 -10.22
N LEU A 279 -10.46 -9.71 -11.14
CA LEU A 279 -11.92 -9.83 -10.98
C LEU A 279 -12.38 -10.63 -9.75
N ASN A 280 -11.56 -11.55 -9.24
CA ASN A 280 -11.89 -12.38 -8.07
C ASN A 280 -11.12 -11.95 -6.81
N ARG A 281 -10.20 -10.98 -6.91
CA ARG A 281 -9.28 -10.65 -5.82
C ARG A 281 -9.99 -10.10 -4.60
N VAL A 282 -10.98 -9.22 -4.78
CA VAL A 282 -11.77 -8.66 -3.65
C VAL A 282 -12.48 -9.78 -2.87
N GLN A 283 -13.12 -10.70 -3.57
CA GLN A 283 -13.81 -11.85 -2.94
C GLN A 283 -12.82 -12.74 -2.18
N ILE A 284 -11.67 -13.06 -2.78
CA ILE A 284 -10.65 -13.92 -2.18
C ILE A 284 -10.03 -13.24 -0.95
N VAL A 285 -9.71 -11.94 -1.01
CA VAL A 285 -9.17 -11.17 0.12
C VAL A 285 -10.17 -11.09 1.27
N GLY A 286 -11.46 -10.83 0.97
CA GLY A 286 -12.51 -10.84 1.97
C GLY A 286 -12.63 -12.19 2.68
N TYR A 287 -12.57 -13.28 1.92
CA TYR A 287 -12.58 -14.63 2.46
C TYR A 287 -11.33 -14.95 3.30
N LEU A 288 -10.13 -14.56 2.86
CA LEU A 288 -8.88 -14.71 3.62
C LEU A 288 -8.91 -13.96 4.95
N LYS A 289 -9.52 -12.78 4.99
CA LYS A 289 -9.72 -12.01 6.23
C LYS A 289 -10.72 -12.69 7.16
N GLY A 290 -11.77 -13.31 6.62
CA GLY A 290 -12.67 -14.15 7.41
C GLY A 290 -11.96 -15.35 8.04
N LEU A 291 -11.07 -16.02 7.30
CA LEU A 291 -10.27 -17.14 7.80
C LEU A 291 -9.34 -16.77 8.95
N GLU A 292 -8.81 -15.55 8.96
CA GLU A 292 -8.00 -15.03 10.07
C GLU A 292 -8.76 -15.07 11.41
N GLN A 293 -10.05 -14.71 11.36
CA GLN A 293 -10.90 -14.64 12.55
C GLN A 293 -11.50 -16.01 12.89
N MET A 294 -11.83 -16.80 11.85
CA MET A 294 -12.51 -18.07 11.99
C MET A 294 -11.97 -19.09 10.99
N PRO A 295 -10.91 -19.86 11.36
CA PRO A 295 -10.30 -20.85 10.47
C PRO A 295 -11.25 -21.96 9.99
N THR A 296 -12.34 -22.22 10.75
CA THR A 296 -13.37 -23.20 10.39
C THR A 296 -14.21 -22.82 9.17
N LEU A 297 -14.05 -21.61 8.62
CA LEU A 297 -14.70 -21.18 7.38
C LEU A 297 -14.07 -21.80 6.12
N TRP A 298 -12.98 -22.56 6.24
CA TRP A 298 -12.31 -23.20 5.11
C TRP A 298 -13.26 -24.10 4.29
N ARG A 299 -13.20 -24.01 2.96
CA ARG A 299 -14.10 -24.70 2.01
C ARG A 299 -13.39 -25.56 0.97
N ASP A 300 -12.17 -26.01 1.28
CA ASP A 300 -11.27 -26.79 0.42
C ASP A 300 -10.94 -26.12 -0.93
N ILE A 301 -9.71 -26.29 -1.40
CA ILE A 301 -9.33 -25.88 -2.76
C ILE A 301 -9.95 -26.83 -3.79
N THR A 302 -10.18 -26.31 -5.01
CA THR A 302 -10.67 -27.12 -6.13
C THR A 302 -9.73 -27.01 -7.33
N LEU A 303 -9.65 -28.07 -8.13
CA LEU A 303 -8.86 -28.07 -9.35
C LEU A 303 -9.69 -27.57 -10.54
N ALA A 304 -9.10 -26.73 -11.38
CA ALA A 304 -9.67 -26.30 -12.63
C ALA A 304 -9.32 -27.31 -13.73
N THR A 305 -10.07 -28.41 -13.77
CA THR A 305 -9.81 -29.52 -14.69
C THR A 305 -9.78 -29.06 -16.14
N THR A 306 -8.69 -29.39 -16.84
CA THR A 306 -8.50 -29.06 -18.26
C THR A 306 -8.90 -30.22 -19.20
N PRO A 307 -9.60 -29.95 -20.32
CA PRO A 307 -9.83 -30.97 -21.34
C PRO A 307 -8.59 -31.23 -22.22
N HIS A 308 -7.56 -30.39 -22.16
CA HIS A 308 -6.40 -30.48 -23.04
C HIS A 308 -5.47 -31.66 -22.71
N MET A 309 -4.84 -32.23 -23.74
CA MET A 309 -3.97 -33.40 -23.67
C MET A 309 -2.82 -33.29 -24.68
N GLY A 310 -1.79 -34.15 -24.56
CA GLY A 310 -0.71 -34.19 -25.54
C GLY A 310 0.05 -32.85 -25.60
N ASP A 311 0.34 -32.41 -26.82
CA ASP A 311 1.00 -31.13 -27.10
C ASP A 311 0.21 -29.88 -26.66
N GLN A 312 -1.04 -30.06 -26.25
CA GLN A 312 -1.94 -29.03 -25.76
C GLN A 312 -2.06 -28.99 -24.23
N VAL A 313 -1.39 -29.88 -23.48
CA VAL A 313 -1.56 -30.01 -22.01
C VAL A 313 -1.41 -28.68 -21.25
N LEU A 314 -0.57 -27.77 -21.75
CA LEU A 314 -0.34 -26.44 -21.16
C LEU A 314 -1.30 -25.34 -21.64
N ASN A 315 -2.17 -25.59 -22.63
CA ASN A 315 -3.02 -24.56 -23.25
C ASN A 315 -3.91 -23.85 -22.22
N GLY A 316 -4.61 -24.61 -21.36
CA GLY A 316 -5.47 -24.03 -20.32
C GLY A 316 -4.68 -23.19 -19.31
N ILE A 317 -3.43 -23.54 -19.04
CA ILE A 317 -2.55 -22.79 -18.14
C ILE A 317 -2.07 -21.49 -18.81
N VAL A 318 -1.69 -21.54 -20.08
CA VAL A 318 -1.31 -20.37 -20.89
C VAL A 318 -2.49 -19.41 -21.05
N GLU A 319 -3.69 -19.93 -21.29
CA GLU A 319 -4.92 -19.13 -21.36
C GLU A 319 -5.21 -18.43 -20.03
N ASN A 320 -5.06 -19.13 -18.89
CA ASN A 320 -5.20 -18.53 -17.58
C ASN A 320 -4.14 -17.44 -17.33
N ALA A 321 -2.87 -17.70 -17.66
CA ALA A 321 -1.78 -16.74 -17.50
C ALA A 321 -1.99 -15.47 -18.36
N ARG A 322 -2.48 -15.64 -19.58
CA ARG A 322 -2.86 -14.54 -20.48
C ARG A 322 -4.03 -13.75 -19.91
N ALA A 323 -5.12 -14.42 -19.52
CA ALA A 323 -6.30 -13.76 -18.96
C ALA A 323 -5.95 -12.99 -17.69
N TRP A 324 -5.11 -13.57 -16.83
CA TRP A 324 -4.57 -12.91 -15.65
C TRP A 324 -3.78 -11.66 -16.03
N ARG A 325 -2.81 -11.75 -16.96
CA ARG A 325 -1.98 -10.60 -17.38
C ARG A 325 -2.80 -9.45 -17.95
N ILE A 326 -3.80 -9.74 -18.78
CA ILE A 326 -4.72 -8.73 -19.32
C ILE A 326 -5.57 -8.15 -18.19
N SER A 327 -6.09 -8.98 -17.28
CA SER A 327 -6.92 -8.50 -16.18
C SER A 327 -6.16 -7.64 -15.17
N GLU A 328 -4.86 -7.86 -14.97
CA GLU A 328 -4.02 -6.97 -14.15
C GLU A 328 -3.87 -5.58 -14.79
N GLU A 329 -3.73 -5.55 -16.12
CA GLU A 329 -3.67 -4.29 -16.87
C GLU A 329 -5.01 -3.54 -16.78
N GLU A 330 -6.13 -4.26 -16.91
CA GLU A 330 -7.47 -3.70 -16.86
C GLU A 330 -7.95 -3.31 -15.46
N SER A 331 -7.46 -3.95 -14.39
CA SER A 331 -7.80 -3.56 -13.01
C SER A 331 -7.17 -2.23 -12.63
N VAL A 332 -5.95 -2.01 -13.13
CA VAL A 332 -5.20 -0.76 -12.99
C VAL A 332 -5.78 0.34 -13.87
N ARG A 333 -6.19 0.01 -15.10
CA ARG A 333 -6.72 0.94 -16.10
C ARG A 333 -8.02 0.38 -16.69
N PRO A 334 -9.17 0.55 -16.02
CA PRO A 334 -10.42 0.00 -16.53
C PRO A 334 -10.81 0.65 -17.85
N TYR A 335 -11.68 -0.05 -18.57
CA TYR A 335 -12.17 0.38 -19.87
C TYR A 335 -12.68 1.83 -19.89
N GLY A 336 -13.39 2.29 -18.86
CA GLY A 336 -13.90 3.66 -18.81
C GLY A 336 -12.80 4.71 -18.70
N PHE A 337 -11.67 4.43 -18.04
CA PHE A 337 -10.51 5.34 -18.03
C PHE A 337 -9.86 5.44 -19.41
N ARG A 338 -9.65 4.28 -20.06
CA ARG A 338 -9.02 4.21 -21.39
C ARG A 338 -9.80 4.96 -22.46
N ASN A 339 -11.12 4.99 -22.33
CA ASN A 339 -12.01 5.67 -23.27
C ASN A 339 -12.50 7.05 -22.79
N ALA A 340 -12.10 7.49 -21.60
CA ALA A 340 -12.48 8.80 -21.09
C ALA A 340 -11.92 9.92 -21.99
N PRO A 341 -12.60 11.07 -22.13
CA PRO A 341 -12.03 12.23 -22.79
C PRO A 341 -10.74 12.68 -22.10
N MET A 342 -9.78 13.20 -22.89
CA MET A 342 -8.50 13.68 -22.36
C MET A 342 -8.64 14.62 -21.15
N PRO A 343 -9.54 15.63 -21.14
CA PRO A 343 -9.68 16.52 -19.99
C PRO A 343 -10.06 15.80 -18.69
N GLN A 344 -10.84 14.72 -18.76
CA GLN A 344 -11.24 13.96 -17.58
C GLN A 344 -10.06 13.17 -16.99
N ARG A 345 -9.22 12.59 -17.84
CA ARG A 345 -7.98 11.92 -17.39
C ARG A 345 -6.97 12.91 -16.82
N GLN A 346 -6.81 14.06 -17.48
CA GLN A 346 -5.93 15.14 -17.00
C GLN A 346 -6.40 15.69 -15.64
N SER A 347 -7.72 15.85 -15.45
CA SER A 347 -8.29 16.21 -14.15
C SER A 347 -8.04 15.11 -13.10
N PHE A 348 -8.14 13.83 -13.47
CA PHE A 348 -7.82 12.74 -12.56
C PHE A 348 -6.34 12.77 -12.14
N ALA A 349 -5.41 13.02 -13.08
CA ALA A 349 -3.99 13.18 -12.78
C ALA A 349 -3.72 14.36 -11.84
N ARG A 350 -4.33 15.53 -12.11
CA ARG A 350 -4.22 16.71 -11.25
C ARG A 350 -4.74 16.45 -9.84
N ILE A 351 -5.94 15.87 -9.71
CA ILE A 351 -6.56 15.60 -8.41
C ILE A 351 -5.71 14.62 -7.59
N ASN A 352 -5.11 13.60 -8.22
CA ASN A 352 -4.15 12.71 -7.55
C ASN A 352 -2.89 13.46 -7.09
N CYS A 353 -2.34 14.36 -7.93
CA CYS A 353 -1.21 15.21 -7.55
C CYS A 353 -1.54 16.09 -6.33
N GLU A 354 -2.73 16.72 -6.33
CA GLU A 354 -3.22 17.54 -5.22
C GLU A 354 -3.44 16.71 -3.95
N LEU A 355 -4.09 15.54 -4.05
CA LEU A 355 -4.33 14.66 -2.91
C LEU A 355 -3.00 14.26 -2.26
N ARG A 356 -2.01 13.86 -3.06
CA ARG A 356 -0.68 13.52 -2.56
C ARG A 356 -0.03 14.71 -1.86
N ALA A 357 -0.04 15.90 -2.47
CA ALA A 357 0.54 17.09 -1.85
C ALA A 357 -0.17 17.40 -0.51
N LEU A 358 -1.50 17.33 -0.49
CA LEU A 358 -2.30 17.51 0.71
C LEU A 358 -2.01 16.46 1.79
N GLN A 359 -1.78 15.20 1.41
CA GLN A 359 -1.41 14.14 2.35
C GLN A 359 0.02 14.28 2.86
N THR A 360 0.97 14.75 2.03
CA THR A 360 2.32 15.12 2.49
C THR A 360 2.24 16.25 3.51
N LEU A 361 1.45 17.28 3.21
CA LEU A 361 1.18 18.35 4.16
C LEU A 361 0.49 17.82 5.40
N ALA A 362 -0.50 16.93 5.29
CA ALA A 362 -1.16 16.31 6.43
C ALA A 362 -0.21 15.47 7.28
N ALA A 363 0.71 14.72 6.68
CA ALA A 363 1.69 13.95 7.44
C ALA A 363 2.68 14.83 8.22
N ARG A 364 3.12 15.96 7.63
CA ARG A 364 4.16 16.83 8.21
C ARG A 364 3.60 17.96 9.09
N GLU A 365 2.59 18.66 8.59
CA GLU A 365 2.12 19.95 9.12
C GLU A 365 0.62 19.94 9.49
N GLY A 366 -0.19 19.14 8.81
CA GLY A 366 -1.66 19.14 8.88
C GLY A 366 -2.25 18.09 9.84
N GLY A 367 -1.48 17.09 10.24
CA GLY A 367 -1.91 16.00 11.12
C GLY A 367 -1.93 16.47 12.56
N PHE A 368 -2.89 15.99 13.36
CA PHE A 368 -2.87 16.25 14.79
C PHE A 368 -1.76 15.42 15.44
N ILE A 369 -1.01 16.02 16.37
CA ILE A 369 0.02 15.31 17.13
C ILE A 369 -0.62 14.11 17.86
N SER A 370 -0.05 12.91 17.70
CA SER A 370 -0.55 11.72 18.39
C SER A 370 -0.39 11.88 19.90
N TYR A 371 -1.24 11.20 20.68
CA TYR A 371 -1.11 11.22 22.15
C TYR A 371 0.28 10.75 22.61
N GLU A 372 0.79 9.68 22.01
CA GLU A 372 2.13 9.16 22.29
C GLU A 372 3.22 10.18 22.01
N ARG A 373 3.18 10.84 20.85
CA ARG A 373 4.16 11.86 20.49
C ARG A 373 4.06 13.08 21.41
N PHE A 374 2.85 13.50 21.76
CA PHE A 374 2.62 14.57 22.71
C PHE A 374 3.20 14.23 24.09
N CYS A 375 2.96 13.01 24.59
CA CYS A 375 3.53 12.52 25.84
C CYS A 375 5.06 12.49 25.76
N PHE A 376 5.63 11.96 24.68
CA PHE A 376 7.07 11.94 24.45
C PHE A 376 7.67 13.36 24.53
N ASP A 377 7.12 14.32 23.79
CA ASP A 377 7.63 15.71 23.77
C ASP A 377 7.45 16.39 25.14
N LEU A 378 6.31 16.17 25.81
CA LEU A 378 6.03 16.70 27.15
C LEU A 378 7.04 16.18 28.19
N ILE A 379 7.34 14.89 28.15
CA ILE A 379 8.29 14.25 29.08
C ILE A 379 9.71 14.71 28.76
N LYS A 380 10.09 14.71 27.48
CA LYS A 380 11.40 15.19 27.04
C LYS A 380 11.64 16.60 27.54
N GLN A 381 10.70 17.52 27.29
CA GLN A 381 10.77 18.89 27.76
C GLN A 381 10.92 18.95 29.28
N ARG A 382 10.17 18.11 30.02
CA ARG A 382 10.21 18.10 31.49
C ARG A 382 11.54 17.59 32.03
N VAL A 383 12.10 16.53 31.45
CA VAL A 383 13.40 16.00 31.83
C VAL A 383 14.50 17.02 31.54
N GLU A 384 14.57 17.52 30.30
CA GLU A 384 15.58 18.49 29.90
C GLU A 384 15.49 19.80 30.69
N GLN A 385 14.28 20.23 31.08
CA GLN A 385 14.09 21.35 32.00
C GLN A 385 14.74 21.10 33.36
N VAL A 386 14.46 19.96 34.00
CA VAL A 386 15.03 19.64 35.32
C VAL A 386 16.55 19.51 35.27
N LEU A 387 17.09 18.94 34.19
CA LEU A 387 18.54 18.87 34.00
C LEU A 387 19.14 20.26 33.86
N ARG A 388 18.51 21.13 33.05
CA ARG A 388 18.97 22.51 32.85
C ARG A 388 18.92 23.32 34.14
N GLU A 389 17.86 23.20 34.93
CA GLU A 389 17.72 23.84 36.25
C GLU A 389 18.83 23.41 37.22
N LYS A 390 19.40 22.22 37.02
CA LYS A 390 20.51 21.67 37.81
C LYS A 390 21.87 21.79 37.12
N GLY A 391 21.98 22.61 36.06
CA GLY A 391 23.25 22.90 35.38
C GLY A 391 23.73 21.84 34.39
N GLU A 392 22.86 20.91 33.97
CA GLU A 392 23.17 19.85 33.00
C GLU A 392 22.40 20.12 31.69
N GLN A 393 23.12 20.29 30.57
CA GLN A 393 22.51 20.51 29.25
C GLN A 393 22.74 19.27 28.38
N VAL A 394 21.77 18.36 28.41
CA VAL A 394 21.80 17.08 27.70
C VAL A 394 20.51 16.91 26.92
N ALA A 395 20.61 16.52 25.65
CA ALA A 395 19.45 16.13 24.85
C ALA A 395 19.04 14.72 25.24
N VAL A 396 17.81 14.55 25.72
CA VAL A 396 17.32 13.28 26.28
C VAL A 396 16.36 12.60 25.32
N ASN A 397 16.38 11.27 25.31
CA ASN A 397 15.35 10.45 24.68
C ASN A 397 14.57 9.67 25.76
N PRO A 398 13.32 10.06 26.09
CA PRO A 398 12.50 9.38 27.09
C PRO A 398 12.28 7.88 26.84
N ASP A 399 12.25 7.42 25.57
CA ASP A 399 12.13 6.00 25.24
C ASP A 399 13.39 5.19 25.57
N ARG A 400 14.48 5.85 25.97
CA ARG A 400 15.75 5.23 26.37
C ARG A 400 16.03 5.34 27.87
N ILE A 401 15.04 5.82 28.63
CA ILE A 401 15.02 5.78 30.09
C ILE A 401 14.09 4.63 30.48
N LEU A 402 14.65 3.54 30.98
CA LEU A 402 13.91 2.34 31.39
C LEU A 402 13.54 2.47 32.86
N VAL A 403 12.25 2.42 33.17
CA VAL A 403 11.73 2.54 34.52
C VAL A 403 11.23 1.19 35.00
N ASP A 404 11.79 0.74 36.11
CA ASP A 404 11.34 -0.45 36.81
C ASP A 404 10.53 0.00 38.03
N VAL A 405 9.21 -0.13 37.96
CA VAL A 405 8.33 0.20 39.09
C VAL A 405 8.32 -0.94 40.11
N SER A 406 8.36 -2.17 39.63
CA SER A 406 8.45 -3.41 40.42
C SER A 406 9.14 -4.50 39.61
N PRO A 407 9.46 -5.68 40.18
CA PRO A 407 10.04 -6.80 39.44
C PRO A 407 9.20 -7.34 38.26
N ALA A 408 7.92 -6.95 38.18
CA ALA A 408 7.00 -7.38 37.12
C ALA A 408 6.62 -6.24 36.15
N VAL A 409 7.02 -5.00 36.46
CA VAL A 409 6.57 -3.81 35.74
C VAL A 409 7.80 -3.05 35.24
N HIS A 410 8.11 -3.29 33.97
CA HIS A 410 9.23 -2.72 33.23
C HIS A 410 8.69 -1.98 32.01
N MET A 411 9.03 -0.71 31.87
CA MET A 411 8.52 0.13 30.79
C MET A 411 9.48 1.29 30.49
N THR A 412 9.41 1.84 29.29
CA THR A 412 10.11 3.11 29.01
C THR A 412 9.44 4.25 29.78
N LEU A 413 10.15 5.35 29.98
CA LEU A 413 9.58 6.53 30.64
C LEU A 413 8.38 7.08 29.86
N THR A 414 8.40 7.01 28.53
CA THR A 414 7.23 7.39 27.71
C THR A 414 6.05 6.47 27.97
N GLN A 415 6.26 5.14 27.94
CA GLN A 415 5.21 4.17 28.21
C GLN A 415 4.59 4.40 29.58
N LEU A 416 5.40 4.60 30.61
CA LEU A 416 4.94 4.86 31.98
C LEU A 416 3.99 6.04 32.11
N ILE A 417 4.28 7.10 31.37
CA ILE A 417 3.46 8.31 31.39
C ILE A 417 2.26 8.17 30.47
N VAL A 418 2.41 7.52 29.31
CA VAL A 418 1.30 7.25 28.38
C VAL A 418 0.24 6.38 29.05
N THR A 419 0.64 5.35 29.81
CA THR A 419 -0.27 4.47 30.56
C THR A 419 -0.70 5.04 31.91
N GLU A 420 -0.32 6.29 32.21
CA GLU A 420 -0.57 6.98 33.49
C GLU A 420 -0.26 6.12 34.73
N THR A 421 0.80 5.29 34.66
CA THR A 421 1.15 4.35 35.72
C THR A 421 1.75 5.10 36.91
N HIS A 422 0.97 5.24 37.97
CA HIS A 422 1.37 5.92 39.20
C HIS A 422 2.23 5.05 40.11
N PHE A 423 3.26 5.64 40.71
CA PHE A 423 4.07 4.99 41.74
C PHE A 423 4.70 6.00 42.68
N TYR A 424 5.27 5.52 43.79
CA TYR A 424 5.89 6.33 44.83
C TYR A 424 7.36 5.95 45.02
N ALA A 425 8.20 6.94 45.29
CA ALA A 425 9.61 6.75 45.64
C ALA A 425 9.96 7.65 46.83
N ASN A 426 10.48 7.06 47.90
CA ASN A 426 10.81 7.77 49.15
C ASN A 426 12.29 8.15 49.25
N ASP A 427 13.17 7.43 48.53
CA ASP A 427 14.59 7.71 48.42
C ASP A 427 14.99 7.99 46.96
N ALA A 428 16.25 8.33 46.72
CA ALA A 428 16.75 8.61 45.37
C ALA A 428 16.83 7.35 44.47
N GLY A 429 16.43 6.18 44.97
CA GLY A 429 16.58 4.89 44.32
C GLY A 429 17.98 4.31 44.51
N SER A 430 18.07 2.98 44.46
CA SER A 430 19.35 2.26 44.40
C SER A 430 19.32 1.23 43.27
N ALA A 431 20.49 0.72 42.86
CA ALA A 431 20.57 -0.36 41.89
C ALA A 431 19.87 -1.65 42.37
N TRP A 432 19.57 -1.78 43.67
CA TRP A 432 19.07 -3.00 44.29
C TRP A 432 17.65 -2.86 44.87
N SER A 433 17.01 -1.70 44.69
CA SER A 433 15.65 -1.42 45.19
C SER A 433 14.73 -0.91 44.10
N TYR A 434 13.43 -1.21 44.23
CA TYR A 434 12.38 -0.66 43.38
C TYR A 434 11.61 0.43 44.15
N PRO A 435 11.13 1.47 43.47
CA PRO A 435 11.29 1.76 42.04
C PRO A 435 12.69 2.28 41.69
N ARG A 436 13.14 2.08 40.45
CA ARG A 436 14.41 2.61 39.91
C ARG A 436 14.28 2.94 38.43
N PHE A 437 15.26 3.66 37.88
CA PHE A 437 15.41 3.77 36.44
C PHE A 437 16.83 3.47 36.01
N THR A 438 16.99 3.02 34.78
CA THR A 438 18.28 2.82 34.12
C THR A 438 18.27 3.51 32.76
N LEU A 439 19.45 3.80 32.23
CA LEU A 439 19.61 4.39 30.91
C LEU A 439 20.03 3.29 29.94
N ALA A 440 19.46 3.30 28.74
CA ALA A 440 19.96 2.46 27.65
C ALA A 440 21.42 2.79 27.33
N GLN A 441 22.17 1.82 26.82
CA GLN A 441 23.62 1.97 26.54
C GLN A 441 23.94 3.13 25.58
N ASP A 442 23.03 3.48 24.68
CA ASP A 442 23.16 4.54 23.69
C ASP A 442 22.57 5.88 24.14
N HIS A 443 22.01 5.96 25.36
CA HIS A 443 21.52 7.21 25.92
C HIS A 443 22.67 8.00 26.57
N PRO A 444 22.74 9.33 26.39
CA PRO A 444 23.73 10.14 27.09
C PRO A 444 23.58 10.02 28.61
N ALA A 445 24.70 10.10 29.34
CA ALA A 445 24.68 10.04 30.80
C ALA A 445 23.87 11.20 31.38
N VAL A 446 23.06 10.91 32.39
CA VAL A 446 22.24 11.88 33.11
C VAL A 446 22.57 11.79 34.59
N LYS A 447 23.15 12.84 35.17
CA LYS A 447 23.63 12.82 36.57
C LYS A 447 22.61 13.37 37.55
N ASN A 448 21.82 14.35 37.12
CA ASN A 448 20.97 15.15 38.01
C ASN A 448 19.48 14.74 38.01
N LEU A 449 19.16 13.58 37.44
CA LEU A 449 17.83 12.96 37.46
C LEU A 449 17.82 11.78 38.43
N ASP A 450 16.80 11.71 39.31
CA ASP A 450 16.58 10.57 40.19
C ASP A 450 15.13 10.05 40.06
N ILE A 451 14.86 8.86 40.59
CA ILE A 451 13.55 8.21 40.47
C ILE A 451 12.40 8.98 41.14
N ARG A 452 12.68 9.86 42.11
CA ARG A 452 11.65 10.68 42.78
C ARG A 452 11.06 11.73 41.86
N HIS A 453 11.87 12.25 40.92
CA HIS A 453 11.37 13.15 39.88
C HIS A 453 10.34 12.43 39.01
N ILE A 454 10.67 11.22 38.56
CA ILE A 454 9.78 10.37 37.74
C ILE A 454 8.53 9.99 38.53
N ALA A 455 8.66 9.57 39.80
CA ALA A 455 7.54 9.28 40.69
C ALA A 455 6.66 10.51 40.97
N GLY A 456 7.25 11.71 40.95
CA GLY A 456 6.53 12.97 41.02
C GLY A 456 5.71 13.22 39.74
N TRP A 457 6.34 13.07 38.57
CA TRP A 457 5.68 13.28 37.28
C TRP A 457 4.61 12.23 36.99
N SER A 458 4.81 10.97 37.35
CA SER A 458 3.80 9.93 37.16
C SER A 458 2.46 10.32 37.77
N ARG A 459 2.45 11.07 38.87
CA ARG A 459 1.23 11.52 39.57
C ARG A 459 0.76 12.92 39.20
N THR A 460 1.66 13.80 38.73
CA THR A 460 1.39 15.24 38.57
C THR A 460 1.42 15.75 37.14
N LEU A 461 2.00 14.99 36.20
CA LEU A 461 2.17 15.46 34.84
C LEU A 461 0.85 15.56 34.09
N ARG A 462 -0.11 14.67 34.40
CA ARG A 462 -1.48 14.58 33.84
C ARG A 462 -1.50 14.78 32.32
N PRO A 463 -0.85 13.88 31.57
CA PRO A 463 -0.68 14.02 30.13
C PRO A 463 -2.03 14.05 29.39
N GLY A 464 -3.03 13.27 29.79
CA GLY A 464 -4.37 13.28 29.20
C GLY A 464 -5.03 14.66 29.25
N GLU A 465 -5.09 15.28 30.43
CA GLU A 465 -5.65 16.62 30.64
C GLU A 465 -4.93 17.68 29.80
N LYS A 466 -3.59 17.63 29.78
CA LYS A 466 -2.78 18.59 29.01
C LYS A 466 -2.94 18.39 27.50
N TYR A 467 -3.11 17.16 27.05
CA TYR A 467 -3.37 16.85 25.65
C TYR A 467 -4.74 17.40 25.23
N ILE A 468 -5.80 17.15 26.02
CA ILE A 468 -7.14 17.70 25.78
C ILE A 468 -7.11 19.23 25.78
N ALA A 469 -6.40 19.86 26.73
CA ALA A 469 -6.24 21.31 26.77
C ALA A 469 -5.55 21.85 25.51
N MET A 470 -4.49 21.17 25.04
CA MET A 470 -3.80 21.53 23.79
C MET A 470 -4.73 21.40 22.57
N LEU A 471 -5.45 20.27 22.43
CA LEU A 471 -6.40 20.07 21.34
C LEU A 471 -7.47 21.17 21.32
N ARG A 472 -7.99 21.56 22.49
CA ARG A 472 -8.97 22.64 22.62
C ARG A 472 -8.39 24.00 22.24
N ALA A 473 -7.23 24.35 22.79
CA ALA A 473 -6.64 25.68 22.63
C ALA A 473 -6.03 25.92 21.24
N LYS A 474 -5.49 24.89 20.59
CA LYS A 474 -4.82 25.03 19.28
C LYS A 474 -5.65 24.57 18.10
N TYR A 475 -6.38 23.46 18.24
CA TYR A 475 -7.04 22.79 17.11
C TYR A 475 -8.53 23.08 17.05
N LEU A 476 -9.24 23.09 18.18
CA LEU A 476 -10.66 23.46 18.22
C LEU A 476 -10.89 24.97 18.23
N ASP A 477 -9.92 25.77 18.65
CA ASP A 477 -9.99 27.22 18.47
C ASP A 477 -10.08 27.55 16.98
N ARG A 478 -11.14 28.28 16.59
CA ARG A 478 -11.41 28.70 15.21
C ARG A 478 -10.55 29.87 14.77
N THR A 479 -9.91 30.56 15.70
CA THR A 479 -9.06 31.72 15.44
C THR A 479 -7.58 31.38 15.42
N HIS A 480 -7.20 30.23 15.99
CA HIS A 480 -5.81 29.79 16.02
C HIS A 480 -5.36 29.32 14.61
N ALA A 481 -4.32 29.97 14.07
CA ALA A 481 -3.86 29.75 12.70
C ALA A 481 -3.55 28.28 12.38
N GLU A 482 -2.97 27.54 13.33
CA GLU A 482 -2.69 26.11 13.19
C GLU A 482 -3.98 25.28 13.04
N GLY A 483 -4.98 25.51 13.89
CA GLY A 483 -6.26 24.81 13.80
C GLY A 483 -7.04 25.12 12.53
N VAL A 484 -6.97 26.38 12.06
CA VAL A 484 -7.56 26.78 10.78
C VAL A 484 -6.92 26.03 9.60
N LEU A 485 -5.58 25.98 9.55
CA LEU A 485 -4.87 25.26 8.50
C LEU A 485 -5.21 23.76 8.50
N LYS A 486 -5.22 23.12 9.67
CA LYS A 486 -5.51 21.68 9.81
C LYS A 486 -6.93 21.32 9.33
N ARG A 487 -7.94 22.12 9.70
CA ARG A 487 -9.32 21.95 9.19
C ARG A 487 -9.38 22.02 7.68
N LEU A 488 -8.69 23.00 7.09
CA LEU A 488 -8.74 23.24 5.65
C LEU A 488 -7.97 22.16 4.89
N VAL A 489 -6.83 21.71 5.39
CA VAL A 489 -6.10 20.55 4.83
C VAL A 489 -6.97 19.29 4.92
N HIS A 490 -7.54 18.98 6.09
CA HIS A 490 -8.43 17.83 6.30
C HIS A 490 -9.62 17.83 5.33
N LYS A 491 -10.31 18.98 5.21
CA LYS A 491 -11.38 19.19 4.24
C LYS A 491 -10.92 18.92 2.82
N GLN A 492 -9.80 19.51 2.39
CA GLN A 492 -9.34 19.33 1.01
C GLN A 492 -8.92 17.89 0.72
N VAL A 493 -8.27 17.19 1.65
CA VAL A 493 -7.98 15.76 1.53
C VAL A 493 -9.27 14.99 1.27
N ALA A 494 -10.27 15.13 2.15
CA ALA A 494 -11.53 14.38 2.05
C ALA A 494 -12.25 14.69 0.73
N ARG A 495 -12.26 15.96 0.28
CA ARG A 495 -12.80 16.36 -1.02
C ARG A 495 -12.07 15.67 -2.18
N ARG A 496 -10.74 15.66 -2.19
CA ARG A 496 -9.96 15.01 -3.28
C ARG A 496 -10.13 13.50 -3.27
N GLN A 497 -10.21 12.87 -2.10
CA GLN A 497 -10.56 11.46 -1.98
C GLN A 497 -11.96 11.17 -2.56
N MET A 498 -12.98 11.97 -2.21
CA MET A 498 -14.32 11.81 -2.79
C MET A 498 -14.31 11.97 -4.32
N GLN A 499 -13.61 12.97 -4.86
CA GLN A 499 -13.50 13.19 -6.31
C GLN A 499 -12.82 12.01 -7.01
N ILE A 500 -11.71 11.51 -6.46
CA ILE A 500 -11.04 10.30 -6.97
C ILE A 500 -11.99 9.11 -6.90
N GLY A 501 -12.65 8.86 -5.78
CA GLY A 501 -13.59 7.74 -5.63
C GLY A 501 -14.73 7.78 -6.65
N VAL A 502 -15.28 8.97 -6.91
CA VAL A 502 -16.32 9.16 -7.94
C VAL A 502 -15.78 8.91 -9.35
N LEU A 503 -14.58 9.44 -9.67
CA LEU A 503 -13.92 9.19 -10.96
C LEU A 503 -13.61 7.70 -11.16
N GLN A 504 -13.10 7.02 -10.15
CA GLN A 504 -12.82 5.59 -10.18
C GLN A 504 -14.08 4.77 -10.47
N GLU A 505 -15.18 4.99 -9.74
CA GLU A 505 -16.42 4.26 -9.95
C GLU A 505 -17.03 4.56 -11.33
N HIS A 506 -16.87 5.78 -11.85
CA HIS A 506 -17.24 6.11 -13.22
C HIS A 506 -16.37 5.40 -14.27
N PHE A 507 -15.05 5.37 -14.09
CA PHE A 507 -14.13 4.66 -14.99
C PHE A 507 -14.35 3.14 -14.99
N HIS A 508 -14.87 2.58 -13.90
CA HIS A 508 -15.30 1.18 -13.85
C HIS A 508 -16.68 0.92 -14.49
N GLY A 509 -17.39 1.96 -14.93
CA GLY A 509 -18.75 1.85 -15.43
C GLY A 509 -19.80 1.57 -14.34
N ARG A 510 -19.44 1.73 -13.05
CA ARG A 510 -20.36 1.57 -11.91
C ARG A 510 -21.17 2.83 -11.61
N LEU A 511 -20.73 3.99 -12.12
CA LEU A 511 -21.50 5.24 -12.13
C LEU A 511 -21.82 5.68 -13.55
N GLN A 512 -23.11 5.90 -13.81
CA GLN A 512 -23.57 6.52 -15.05
C GLN A 512 -23.22 8.02 -15.09
N ALA A 513 -23.28 8.64 -16.27
CA ALA A 513 -22.88 10.03 -16.46
C ALA A 513 -23.69 11.02 -15.60
N ALA A 514 -24.99 10.80 -15.43
CA ALA A 514 -25.86 11.65 -14.60
C ALA A 514 -25.47 11.55 -13.10
N GLN A 515 -25.24 10.34 -12.61
CA GLN A 515 -24.78 10.06 -11.25
C GLN A 515 -23.41 10.69 -10.97
N PHE A 516 -22.45 10.48 -11.88
CA PHE A 516 -21.12 11.09 -11.84
C PHE A 516 -21.21 12.62 -11.71
N LYS A 517 -21.98 13.28 -12.58
CA LYS A 517 -22.15 14.73 -12.56
C LYS A 517 -22.84 15.22 -11.28
N GLY A 518 -23.84 14.48 -10.80
CA GLY A 518 -24.55 14.78 -9.56
C GLY A 518 -23.64 14.71 -8.32
N LEU A 519 -22.84 13.66 -8.22
CA LEU A 519 -21.90 13.47 -7.11
C LEU A 519 -20.76 14.50 -7.12
N MET A 520 -20.15 14.77 -8.29
CA MET A 520 -19.13 15.81 -8.42
C MET A 520 -19.67 17.18 -7.98
N ARG A 521 -20.90 17.54 -8.36
CA ARG A 521 -21.53 18.80 -7.94
C ARG A 521 -21.68 18.91 -6.42
N ILE A 522 -22.02 17.82 -5.72
CA ILE A 522 -22.13 17.82 -4.25
C ILE A 522 -20.76 18.06 -3.62
N ILE A 523 -19.71 17.42 -4.13
CA ILE A 523 -18.34 17.57 -3.63
C ILE A 523 -17.78 18.97 -3.94
N ASP A 524 -18.16 19.56 -5.06
CA ASP A 524 -17.80 20.94 -5.41
C ASP A 524 -18.53 21.94 -4.51
N ALA A 525 -19.81 21.71 -4.24
CA ALA A 525 -20.59 22.55 -3.33
C ALA A 525 -20.07 22.53 -1.88
N SER A 526 -19.47 21.42 -1.43
CA SER A 526 -18.90 21.29 -0.07
C SER A 526 -17.67 22.17 0.17
N GLU A 527 -17.16 22.87 -0.85
CA GLU A 527 -16.15 23.91 -0.67
C GLU A 527 -16.66 25.10 0.12
N ASN A 528 -17.95 25.42 0.00
CA ASN A 528 -18.54 26.58 0.64
C ASN A 528 -19.40 26.17 1.84
N VAL A 529 -19.57 27.10 2.78
CA VAL A 529 -20.49 26.91 3.91
C VAL A 529 -21.93 27.14 3.44
N ASP A 530 -22.81 26.18 3.69
CA ASP A 530 -24.26 26.35 3.52
C ASP A 530 -24.84 27.04 4.75
N ASN A 531 -25.21 28.31 4.60
CA ASN A 531 -25.77 29.12 5.68
C ASN A 531 -27.27 28.89 5.92
N ARG A 532 -27.92 28.02 5.12
CA ARG A 532 -29.34 27.68 5.33
C ARG A 532 -29.50 26.83 6.58
N SER A 533 -30.63 27.01 7.28
CA SER A 533 -30.97 26.13 8.40
C SER A 533 -31.18 24.70 7.90
N VAL A 534 -30.59 23.71 8.57
CA VAL A 534 -30.70 22.30 8.19
C VAL A 534 -32.15 21.83 8.12
N PHE A 535 -33.02 22.38 8.96
CA PHE A 535 -34.46 22.06 8.99
C PHE A 535 -35.25 22.68 7.82
N THR A 536 -34.68 23.67 7.12
CA THR A 536 -35.30 24.30 5.95
C THR A 536 -34.94 23.63 4.63
N VAL A 537 -33.87 22.84 4.62
CA VAL A 537 -33.39 22.11 3.44
C VAL A 537 -34.03 20.73 3.44
N ALA A 538 -34.75 20.39 2.37
CA ALA A 538 -35.45 19.12 2.32
C ALA A 538 -34.47 17.93 2.29
N LEU A 539 -34.91 16.78 2.82
CA LEU A 539 -34.06 15.59 2.95
C LEU A 539 -33.72 14.95 1.58
N ASP A 540 -34.55 15.19 0.57
CA ASP A 540 -34.40 14.78 -0.83
C ASP A 540 -33.53 15.75 -1.65
N GLU A 541 -33.29 16.97 -1.17
CA GLU A 541 -32.35 17.88 -1.83
C GLU A 541 -30.94 17.29 -1.84
N PRO A 542 -30.17 17.46 -2.95
CA PRO A 542 -28.80 17.02 -3.01
C PRO A 542 -27.94 17.54 -1.86
N GLY A 543 -27.04 16.70 -1.36
CA GLY A 543 -26.23 17.07 -0.21
C GLY A 543 -25.29 16.00 0.30
N LEU A 544 -24.40 16.42 1.20
CA LEU A 544 -23.49 15.58 1.95
C LEU A 544 -24.04 15.42 3.38
N PHE A 545 -24.00 14.21 3.91
CA PHE A 545 -24.50 13.88 5.25
C PHE A 545 -23.45 13.04 5.98
N HIS A 546 -23.26 13.25 7.28
CA HIS A 546 -22.47 12.34 8.09
C HIS A 546 -23.17 10.99 8.21
N LEU A 547 -22.43 9.88 8.11
CA LEU A 547 -22.99 8.57 8.43
C LEU A 547 -23.22 8.48 9.95
N GLN A 548 -24.39 8.02 10.33
CA GLN A 548 -24.70 7.66 11.72
C GLN A 548 -25.24 6.24 11.80
N ILE A 549 -24.77 5.46 12.77
CA ILE A 549 -25.29 4.13 13.10
C ILE A 549 -25.90 4.23 14.49
N ARG A 550 -27.23 3.98 14.61
CA ARG A 550 -27.97 4.14 15.88
C ARG A 550 -27.70 5.53 16.52
N ASP A 551 -27.77 6.58 15.71
CA ASP A 551 -27.50 7.98 16.08
C ASP A 551 -26.08 8.25 16.61
N ARG A 552 -25.12 7.38 16.30
CA ARG A 552 -23.70 7.56 16.61
C ARG A 552 -22.90 7.90 15.36
N LEU A 553 -22.16 9.00 15.43
CA LEU A 553 -21.33 9.49 14.33
C LEU A 553 -20.25 8.47 13.98
N VAL A 554 -20.19 8.10 12.70
CA VAL A 554 -19.07 7.36 12.14
C VAL A 554 -18.11 8.36 11.49
N VAL A 555 -16.99 8.64 12.15
CA VAL A 555 -16.05 9.70 11.75
C VAL A 555 -15.45 9.42 10.38
N GLY A 556 -15.37 10.45 9.53
CA GLY A 556 -14.79 10.38 8.18
C GLY A 556 -15.61 9.61 7.15
N VAL A 557 -16.84 9.20 7.48
CA VAL A 557 -17.73 8.44 6.58
C VAL A 557 -18.96 9.27 6.27
N PHE A 558 -19.25 9.41 4.97
CA PHE A 558 -20.32 10.30 4.51
C PHE A 558 -21.30 9.59 3.58
N VAL A 559 -22.51 10.11 3.54
CA VAL A 559 -23.51 9.77 2.53
C VAL A 559 -23.69 10.96 1.60
N LEU A 560 -23.44 10.74 0.31
CA LEU A 560 -23.73 11.68 -0.76
C LEU A 560 -25.11 11.35 -1.32
N ARG A 561 -26.04 12.28 -1.21
CA ARG A 561 -27.37 12.14 -1.79
C ARG A 561 -27.48 13.04 -3.02
N CYS A 562 -27.76 12.46 -4.18
CA CYS A 562 -27.94 13.18 -5.43
C CYS A 562 -29.31 12.89 -6.04
N VAL A 563 -29.72 13.73 -6.98
CA VAL A 563 -30.90 13.48 -7.81
C VAL A 563 -30.42 13.14 -9.22
N SER A 564 -30.74 11.95 -9.67
CA SER A 564 -30.45 11.45 -11.01
C SER A 564 -31.75 11.03 -11.69
N GLU A 565 -32.03 11.59 -12.86
CA GLU A 565 -33.25 11.28 -13.65
C GLU A 565 -34.57 11.39 -12.84
N GLY A 566 -34.64 12.36 -11.93
CA GLY A 566 -35.81 12.59 -11.06
C GLY A 566 -35.92 11.65 -9.87
N LYS A 567 -34.95 10.76 -9.64
CA LYS A 567 -34.89 9.87 -8.48
C LYS A 567 -33.80 10.29 -7.51
N VAL A 568 -34.10 10.22 -6.22
CA VAL A 568 -33.13 10.44 -5.14
C VAL A 568 -32.30 9.18 -4.98
N GLU A 569 -31.01 9.29 -5.20
CA GLU A 569 -30.04 8.21 -5.04
C GLU A 569 -29.06 8.59 -3.92
N SER A 570 -28.56 7.59 -3.19
CA SER A 570 -27.63 7.80 -2.08
C SER A 570 -26.41 6.90 -2.24
N TYR A 571 -25.24 7.47 -2.01
CA TYR A 571 -23.95 6.82 -2.13
C TYR A 571 -23.17 6.97 -0.83
N LEU A 572 -22.51 5.90 -0.41
CA LEU A 572 -21.67 5.87 0.76
C LEU A 572 -20.22 6.14 0.36
N PHE A 573 -19.60 7.11 1.01
CA PHE A 573 -18.16 7.36 0.96
C PHE A 573 -17.47 6.74 2.17
N THR A 574 -16.58 5.79 1.92
CA THR A 574 -15.76 5.10 2.94
C THR A 574 -14.29 5.16 2.56
N PRO A 575 -13.55 6.19 3.01
CA PRO A 575 -12.12 6.27 2.74
C PRO A 575 -11.41 5.08 3.40
N ASP A 576 -10.43 4.50 2.69
CA ASP A 576 -9.57 3.42 3.20
C ASP A 576 -10.34 2.17 3.67
N ALA A 577 -11.49 1.92 3.05
CA ALA A 577 -12.26 0.71 3.29
C ALA A 577 -11.43 -0.53 2.93
N PRO A 578 -11.62 -1.65 3.66
CA PRO A 578 -10.81 -2.85 3.48
C PRO A 578 -10.97 -3.52 2.11
N ASP A 579 -12.05 -3.21 1.38
CA ASP A 579 -12.32 -3.64 0.01
C ASP A 579 -11.69 -2.72 -1.05
N GLY A 580 -11.05 -1.62 -0.63
CA GLY A 580 -10.42 -0.64 -1.51
C GLY A 580 -11.40 0.24 -2.29
N ARG A 581 -12.71 0.21 -1.98
CA ARG A 581 -13.72 1.06 -2.66
C ARG A 581 -14.08 2.26 -1.79
N TRP A 582 -13.87 3.46 -2.31
CA TRP A 582 -14.22 4.69 -1.60
C TRP A 582 -15.67 5.11 -1.80
N ILE A 583 -16.26 4.87 -2.97
CA ILE A 583 -17.66 5.21 -3.26
C ILE A 583 -18.42 3.93 -3.60
N ARG A 584 -19.60 3.75 -3.00
CA ARG A 584 -20.53 2.65 -3.34
C ARG A 584 -21.99 3.08 -3.15
N PRO A 585 -22.96 2.47 -3.85
CA PRO A 585 -24.37 2.69 -3.56
C PRO A 585 -24.69 2.44 -2.09
N PHE A 586 -25.50 3.29 -1.47
CA PHE A 586 -25.87 3.14 -0.06
C PHE A 586 -26.63 1.82 0.18
N SER A 587 -27.35 1.32 -0.83
CA SER A 587 -28.00 0.01 -0.83
C SER A 587 -27.06 -1.18 -0.62
N GLU A 588 -25.75 -1.02 -0.88
CA GLU A 588 -24.74 -2.07 -0.64
C GLU A 588 -24.30 -2.16 0.83
N PHE A 589 -24.79 -1.28 1.73
CA PHE A 589 -24.32 -1.20 3.13
C PHE A 589 -24.33 -2.57 3.84
N VAL A 590 -25.47 -3.27 3.81
CA VAL A 590 -25.64 -4.55 4.53
C VAL A 590 -24.73 -5.63 3.96
N SER A 591 -24.69 -5.79 2.63
CA SER A 591 -23.81 -6.76 1.99
C SER A 591 -22.33 -6.46 2.26
N ALA A 592 -21.95 -5.18 2.29
CA ALA A 592 -20.57 -4.79 2.54
C ALA A 592 -20.13 -5.09 3.98
N VAL A 593 -21.01 -4.88 4.97
CA VAL A 593 -20.75 -5.31 6.36
C VAL A 593 -20.60 -6.83 6.41
N LYS A 594 -21.58 -7.58 5.87
CA LYS A 594 -21.61 -9.05 5.94
C LYS A 594 -20.47 -9.76 5.22
N SER A 595 -19.95 -9.20 4.11
CA SER A 595 -19.07 -9.95 3.20
C SER A 595 -17.76 -9.26 2.81
N LEU A 596 -17.65 -7.95 3.07
CA LEU A 596 -16.49 -7.14 2.64
C LEU A 596 -15.70 -6.58 3.83
N GLY A 597 -16.03 -6.99 5.06
CA GLY A 597 -15.31 -6.63 6.28
C GLY A 597 -15.51 -5.19 6.73
N LEU A 598 -16.59 -4.53 6.28
CA LEU A 598 -16.91 -3.15 6.66
C LEU A 598 -17.44 -3.02 8.10
N GLY A 599 -17.88 -4.12 8.75
CA GLY A 599 -18.31 -4.10 10.15
C GLY A 599 -17.20 -3.55 11.06
N GLN A 600 -16.06 -4.24 11.11
CA GLN A 600 -14.89 -3.77 11.87
C GLN A 600 -14.42 -2.37 11.45
N TYR A 601 -14.52 -2.04 10.16
CA TYR A 601 -14.17 -0.73 9.64
C TYR A 601 -15.03 0.38 10.26
N PHE A 602 -16.35 0.21 10.39
CA PHE A 602 -17.23 1.18 11.04
C PHE A 602 -17.06 1.19 12.55
N TYR A 603 -16.87 0.02 13.18
CA TYR A 603 -16.63 -0.11 14.62
C TYR A 603 -15.42 0.72 15.07
N GLN A 604 -14.33 0.71 14.31
CA GLN A 604 -13.13 1.50 14.60
C GLN A 604 -13.31 3.01 14.38
N ARG A 605 -14.39 3.43 13.71
CA ARG A 605 -14.65 4.83 13.31
C ARG A 605 -15.60 5.56 14.26
N VAL A 606 -16.11 4.90 15.29
CA VAL A 606 -16.95 5.53 16.33
C VAL A 606 -16.17 5.78 17.61
N ALA A 607 -16.64 6.74 18.42
CA ALA A 607 -16.05 7.00 19.73
C ALA A 607 -16.13 5.76 20.63
N TYR A 608 -15.18 5.61 21.54
CA TYR A 608 -15.06 4.43 22.39
C TYR A 608 -16.33 4.15 23.20
N LYS A 609 -16.94 5.19 23.77
CA LYS A 609 -18.23 5.08 24.50
C LYS A 609 -19.40 4.57 23.64
N ASP A 610 -19.32 4.75 22.32
CA ASP A 610 -20.34 4.36 21.35
C ASP A 610 -20.09 2.96 20.75
N GLN A 611 -18.88 2.41 20.93
CA GLN A 611 -18.49 1.11 20.37
C GLN A 611 -19.41 -0.03 20.81
N ARG A 612 -19.93 0.00 22.04
CA ARG A 612 -20.88 -1.03 22.51
C ARG A 612 -22.15 -1.05 21.66
N ILE A 613 -22.75 0.12 21.41
CA ILE A 613 -24.02 0.25 20.67
C ILE A 613 -23.82 -0.16 19.21
N VAL A 614 -22.78 0.39 18.60
CA VAL A 614 -22.48 0.16 17.18
C VAL A 614 -21.98 -1.27 16.94
N GLY A 615 -21.19 -1.80 17.86
CA GLY A 615 -20.72 -3.19 17.86
C GLY A 615 -21.87 -4.19 17.93
N THR A 616 -22.86 -3.98 18.81
CA THR A 616 -24.06 -4.84 18.84
C THR A 616 -24.79 -4.83 17.49
N TYR A 617 -25.02 -3.64 16.91
CA TYR A 617 -25.66 -3.53 15.59
C TYR A 617 -24.88 -4.24 14.48
N ILE A 618 -23.55 -4.14 14.48
CA ILE A 618 -22.69 -4.82 13.50
C ILE A 618 -22.75 -6.34 13.69
N THR A 619 -22.63 -6.83 14.93
CA THR A 619 -22.73 -8.25 15.25
C THR A 619 -24.08 -8.82 14.83
N ASP A 620 -25.17 -8.10 15.06
CA ASP A 620 -26.51 -8.51 14.63
C ASP A 620 -26.58 -8.61 13.09
N LEU A 621 -26.01 -7.64 12.36
CA LEU A 621 -25.89 -7.74 10.90
C LEU A 621 -25.07 -8.94 10.47
N GLU A 622 -23.96 -9.25 11.12
CA GLU A 622 -23.06 -10.32 10.69
C GLU A 622 -23.62 -11.72 11.04
N GLN A 623 -24.26 -11.87 12.20
CA GLN A 623 -24.66 -13.19 12.72
C GLN A 623 -26.11 -13.56 12.43
N LEU A 624 -27.02 -12.59 12.32
CA LEU A 624 -28.44 -12.86 12.10
C LEU A 624 -28.77 -12.81 10.61
N SER A 625 -29.09 -13.96 10.02
CA SER A 625 -29.44 -14.09 8.60
C SER A 625 -30.56 -13.12 8.17
N ASN A 626 -31.55 -12.92 9.04
CA ASN A 626 -32.72 -12.09 8.80
C ASN A 626 -32.53 -10.61 9.18
N PHE A 627 -31.44 -10.23 9.86
CA PHE A 627 -31.17 -8.83 10.19
C PHE A 627 -30.55 -8.12 8.98
N THR A 628 -31.28 -7.15 8.44
CA THR A 628 -30.95 -6.41 7.21
C THR A 628 -31.30 -4.92 7.32
N GLU A 629 -31.48 -4.43 8.54
CA GLU A 629 -31.79 -3.02 8.80
C GLU A 629 -30.59 -2.15 8.38
N MET A 630 -30.83 -1.15 7.53
CA MET A 630 -29.83 -0.16 7.12
C MET A 630 -29.89 1.08 8.01
N PRO A 631 -28.78 1.82 8.17
CA PRO A 631 -28.82 3.08 8.91
C PRO A 631 -29.73 4.10 8.20
N VAL A 632 -30.51 4.84 8.98
CA VAL A 632 -31.41 5.88 8.46
C VAL A 632 -30.63 7.19 8.30
N ILE A 633 -30.75 7.82 7.13
CA ILE A 633 -30.12 9.11 6.86
C ILE A 633 -30.99 10.21 7.47
N GLN A 634 -30.44 10.89 8.47
CA GLN A 634 -31.15 11.91 9.25
C GLN A 634 -30.93 13.31 8.67
N GLN A 635 -31.97 14.16 8.69
CA GLN A 635 -31.88 15.53 8.17
C GLN A 635 -30.82 16.35 8.92
N TYR A 636 -30.76 16.24 10.26
CA TYR A 636 -29.79 16.94 11.10
C TYR A 636 -28.33 16.51 10.87
N ALA A 637 -28.09 15.40 10.16
CA ALA A 637 -26.75 14.93 9.83
C ALA A 637 -26.16 15.62 8.58
N ARG A 638 -26.92 16.49 7.91
CA ARG A 638 -26.47 17.26 6.73
C ARG A 638 -25.23 18.10 7.09
N VAL A 639 -24.21 18.01 6.26
CA VAL A 639 -22.98 18.80 6.36
C VAL A 639 -23.25 20.20 5.81
N THR A 640 -23.23 21.21 6.68
CA THR A 640 -23.35 22.62 6.29
C THR A 640 -21.99 23.31 6.15
N ASP A 641 -21.05 23.01 7.05
CA ASP A 641 -19.64 23.37 6.92
C ASP A 641 -18.78 22.11 6.97
N PHE A 642 -18.20 21.76 5.83
CA PHE A 642 -17.38 20.55 5.74
C PHE A 642 -16.08 20.66 6.52
N SER A 643 -15.62 21.88 6.83
CA SER A 643 -14.44 22.11 7.67
C SER A 643 -14.68 21.66 9.11
N GLY A 644 -15.96 21.58 9.54
CA GLY A 644 -16.37 21.11 10.86
C GLY A 644 -16.21 19.60 11.07
N ASP A 645 -16.00 18.80 10.02
CA ASP A 645 -15.72 17.36 10.17
C ASP A 645 -14.46 17.11 11.02
N PHE A 646 -13.44 17.95 10.83
CA PHE A 646 -12.24 17.92 11.66
C PHE A 646 -12.55 18.18 13.14
N ASP A 647 -13.50 19.06 13.46
CA ASP A 647 -13.92 19.29 14.84
C ASP A 647 -14.57 18.03 15.44
N GLY A 648 -15.36 17.29 14.65
CA GLY A 648 -15.95 16.00 15.05
C GLY A 648 -14.90 14.94 15.35
N LEU A 649 -13.84 14.88 14.54
CA LEU A 649 -12.67 14.04 14.78
C LEU A 649 -11.97 14.41 16.11
N ILE A 650 -11.71 15.69 16.35
CA ILE A 650 -11.06 16.12 17.60
C ILE A 650 -11.98 15.86 18.81
N ALA A 651 -13.29 16.07 18.69
CA ALA A 651 -14.25 15.77 19.74
C ALA A 651 -14.26 14.28 20.10
N ARG A 652 -14.20 13.39 19.10
CA ARG A 652 -13.99 11.95 19.33
C ARG A 652 -12.67 11.71 20.05
N THR A 653 -11.57 12.30 19.58
CA THR A 653 -10.24 12.14 20.19
C THR A 653 -10.26 12.46 21.67
N VAL A 654 -10.88 13.60 22.01
CA VAL A 654 -11.06 14.03 23.41
C VAL A 654 -11.88 13.01 24.19
N SER A 655 -12.98 12.51 23.62
CA SER A 655 -13.81 11.48 24.27
C SER A 655 -13.06 10.16 24.47
N ASP A 656 -12.21 9.76 23.53
CA ASP A 656 -11.44 8.51 23.61
C ASP A 656 -10.32 8.63 24.66
N VAL A 657 -9.68 9.79 24.78
CA VAL A 657 -8.65 10.07 25.81
C VAL A 657 -9.27 10.16 27.22
N ASP A 658 -10.45 10.77 27.34
CA ASP A 658 -11.15 10.90 28.63
C ASP A 658 -11.60 9.53 29.18
N GLU A 659 -11.95 8.60 28.28
CA GLU A 659 -12.47 7.28 28.65
C GLU A 659 -11.39 6.18 28.74
N LYS A 660 -10.25 6.35 28.05
CA LYS A 660 -9.10 5.41 28.08
C LYS A 660 -7.79 6.12 28.39
N THR A 661 -7.23 5.82 29.56
CA THR A 661 -5.86 6.22 29.92
C THR A 661 -4.78 5.25 29.39
N GLU A 662 -5.09 3.99 29.04
CA GLU A 662 -4.04 2.95 28.88
C GLU A 662 -3.72 2.47 27.44
N SER A 663 -4.50 2.75 26.40
CA SER A 663 -4.09 2.34 25.02
C SER A 663 -4.66 3.21 23.88
N LEU A 664 -4.10 4.40 23.73
CA LEU A 664 -4.40 5.33 22.63
C LEU A 664 -3.51 5.14 21.39
N ASN A 665 -2.45 4.34 21.48
CA ASN A 665 -1.43 4.20 20.42
C ASN A 665 -2.00 3.69 19.08
N GLU A 666 -3.14 2.99 19.08
CA GLU A 666 -3.73 2.41 17.86
C GLU A 666 -4.96 3.15 17.30
N ILE A 667 -5.75 3.83 18.13
CA ILE A 667 -7.12 4.25 17.76
C ILE A 667 -7.12 5.57 16.98
N MET A 668 -6.16 6.46 17.26
CA MET A 668 -6.16 7.82 16.71
C MET A 668 -5.38 7.97 15.42
N PHE A 669 -4.19 7.37 15.33
CA PHE A 669 -3.33 7.50 14.15
C PHE A 669 -3.87 6.74 12.91
N LYS A 670 -4.57 5.61 13.14
CA LYS A 670 -5.17 4.79 12.05
C LYS A 670 -6.34 5.45 11.31
N LEU A 671 -6.98 6.45 11.92
CA LEU A 671 -8.25 6.95 11.43
C LEU A 671 -8.12 8.09 10.42
N VAL A 672 -7.01 8.83 10.48
CA VAL A 672 -6.93 10.14 9.84
C VAL A 672 -5.82 10.19 8.82
N PHE A 673 -4.63 9.67 9.13
CA PHE A 673 -3.55 9.52 8.16
C PHE A 673 -2.56 8.49 8.67
N THR A 674 -2.58 7.27 8.16
CA THR A 674 -1.44 6.39 8.42
C THR A 674 -0.25 6.87 7.59
N ALA A 675 0.93 6.89 8.20
CA ALA A 675 2.20 6.95 7.49
C ALA A 675 2.28 5.90 6.36
N VAL A 676 1.57 4.76 6.49
CA VAL A 676 1.42 3.72 5.46
C VAL A 676 0.61 4.21 4.25
N GLU A 677 -0.55 4.84 4.44
CA GLU A 677 -1.37 5.41 3.35
C GLU A 677 -0.68 6.57 2.65
N ALA A 678 0.00 7.43 3.42
CA ALA A 678 0.82 8.50 2.88
C ALA A 678 1.99 7.91 2.08
N ALA A 679 2.72 6.94 2.63
CA ALA A 679 3.85 6.28 1.95
C ALA A 679 3.40 5.52 0.70
N ALA A 680 2.23 4.88 0.73
CA ALA A 680 1.67 4.21 -0.43
C ALA A 680 1.19 5.16 -1.53
N THR A 681 0.68 6.33 -1.15
CA THR A 681 0.38 7.38 -2.11
C THR A 681 1.66 7.97 -2.69
N VAL A 682 2.75 8.07 -1.91
CA VAL A 682 4.09 8.38 -2.41
C VAL A 682 4.66 7.28 -3.32
N ILE A 683 4.36 5.99 -3.07
CA ILE A 683 4.74 4.88 -3.98
C ILE A 683 3.95 4.95 -5.30
N SER A 684 2.68 5.36 -5.26
CA SER A 684 1.84 5.51 -6.46
C SER A 684 2.36 6.56 -7.47
N VAL A 685 3.33 7.40 -7.05
CA VAL A 685 4.00 8.42 -7.86
C VAL A 685 4.89 7.83 -8.95
N VAL A 686 5.41 6.62 -8.76
CA VAL A 686 6.29 5.98 -9.74
C VAL A 686 5.50 5.50 -10.95
N VAL A 687 4.17 5.28 -10.83
CA VAL A 687 3.31 4.92 -11.96
C VAL A 687 1.97 5.67 -11.90
N PRO A 688 1.90 6.90 -12.43
CA PRO A 688 0.63 7.63 -12.56
C PRO A 688 -0.16 7.16 -13.80
N PRO A 689 -1.51 7.16 -13.81
CA PRO A 689 -2.45 7.15 -12.69
C PRO A 689 -3.02 5.73 -12.47
N VAL A 690 -2.33 4.90 -11.67
CA VAL A 690 -2.68 3.49 -11.45
C VAL A 690 -3.67 3.27 -10.28
N GLY A 691 -4.10 4.34 -9.62
CA GLY A 691 -5.05 4.24 -8.51
C GLY A 691 -6.49 4.11 -8.99
N ILE A 692 -6.88 3.05 -9.71
CA ILE A 692 -8.31 2.86 -10.03
C ILE A 692 -8.99 1.80 -9.17
N ALA A 693 -8.41 0.66 -8.85
CA ALA A 693 -8.96 -0.19 -7.79
C ALA A 693 -7.91 -1.19 -7.34
N MET A 694 -7.26 -0.95 -6.21
CA MET A 694 -6.79 -1.99 -5.27
C MET A 694 -6.29 -1.33 -3.99
N SER A 695 -6.42 -2.02 -2.87
CA SER A 695 -5.83 -1.60 -1.60
C SER A 695 -4.35 -1.26 -1.79
N VAL A 696 -3.92 -0.17 -1.15
CA VAL A 696 -2.52 0.29 -1.00
C VAL A 696 -1.53 -0.86 -0.84
N VAL A 697 -1.90 -1.89 -0.09
CA VAL A 697 -1.11 -3.09 0.24
C VAL A 697 -0.87 -4.02 -0.96
N LEU A 698 -1.77 -4.05 -1.95
CA LEU A 698 -1.67 -4.88 -3.15
C LEU A 698 -1.05 -4.11 -4.34
N LEU A 699 -1.25 -2.79 -4.41
CA LEU A 699 -0.62 -1.92 -5.41
C LEU A 699 0.90 -1.91 -5.29
N THR A 700 1.45 -1.82 -4.07
CA THR A 700 2.89 -1.91 -3.81
C THR A 700 3.47 -3.24 -4.32
N LYS A 701 2.68 -4.32 -4.24
CA LYS A 701 3.06 -5.65 -4.70
C LYS A 701 3.05 -5.76 -6.23
N SER A 702 2.00 -5.28 -6.90
CA SER A 702 1.84 -5.41 -8.36
C SER A 702 2.69 -4.42 -9.18
N LEU A 703 2.94 -3.21 -8.65
CA LEU A 703 3.76 -2.18 -9.33
C LEU A 703 5.23 -2.59 -9.44
N TRP A 704 5.70 -3.36 -8.45
CA TRP A 704 7.06 -3.88 -8.40
C TRP A 704 7.20 -5.23 -9.12
N GLU A 705 6.21 -6.13 -8.99
CA GLU A 705 6.13 -7.36 -9.80
C GLU A 705 6.13 -7.07 -11.32
N ALA A 706 5.71 -5.88 -11.77
CA ALA A 706 5.78 -5.48 -13.17
C ALA A 706 7.13 -4.87 -13.60
N ALA A 707 7.93 -4.35 -12.66
CA ALA A 707 9.24 -3.73 -12.92
C ALA A 707 10.41 -4.71 -12.72
N GLU A 708 10.32 -5.62 -11.75
CA GLU A 708 11.34 -6.64 -11.45
C GLU A 708 11.17 -7.95 -12.23
N ALA A 709 9.95 -8.31 -12.67
CA ALA A 709 9.72 -9.62 -13.29
C ALA A 709 10.29 -9.79 -14.71
N TYR A 710 10.92 -8.75 -15.25
CA TYR A 710 11.43 -8.74 -16.63
C TYR A 710 12.90 -9.18 -16.74
N GLN A 711 13.70 -9.31 -15.67
CA GLN A 711 15.13 -9.68 -15.87
C GLN A 711 15.74 -10.82 -15.04
N ASP A 712 15.37 -11.10 -13.78
CA ASP A 712 16.28 -11.92 -12.95
C ASP A 712 15.75 -13.17 -12.25
N GLY A 713 14.54 -13.64 -12.54
CA GLY A 713 14.17 -15.02 -12.14
C GLY A 713 14.22 -15.36 -10.64
N ASP A 714 14.33 -14.37 -9.75
CA ASP A 714 14.22 -14.51 -8.29
C ASP A 714 13.05 -13.63 -7.80
N ARG A 715 11.96 -14.29 -7.42
CA ARG A 715 10.59 -13.71 -7.37
C ARG A 715 9.95 -13.86 -5.98
N ALA A 716 10.65 -13.39 -4.96
CA ALA A 716 10.09 -13.07 -3.65
C ALA A 716 10.71 -11.72 -3.26
N THR A 717 10.00 -10.63 -2.96
CA THR A 717 9.19 -10.51 -1.74
C THR A 717 8.49 -9.11 -1.66
N ALA A 718 7.38 -8.81 -2.36
CA ALA A 718 7.00 -7.41 -2.61
C ALA A 718 6.21 -6.60 -1.54
N GLN A 719 5.61 -7.20 -0.50
CA GLN A 719 5.21 -6.42 0.70
C GLN A 719 6.35 -6.29 1.71
N VAL A 720 7.21 -7.30 1.69
CA VAL A 720 8.47 -7.28 2.39
C VAL A 720 9.36 -6.23 1.78
N HIS A 721 9.32 -5.81 0.51
CA HIS A 721 10.26 -4.80 -0.03
C HIS A 721 10.07 -3.35 0.45
N PHE A 722 8.89 -2.93 0.86
CA PHE A 722 8.74 -1.62 1.52
C PHE A 722 9.25 -1.68 2.97
N LEU A 723 8.89 -2.74 3.70
CA LEU A 723 9.48 -3.02 5.02
C LEU A 723 10.96 -3.38 4.93
N SER A 724 11.43 -3.99 3.85
CA SER A 724 12.80 -4.45 3.59
C SER A 724 13.64 -3.35 3.03
N ALA A 725 13.10 -2.35 2.35
CA ALA A 725 13.84 -1.13 2.09
C ALA A 725 14.23 -0.44 3.42
N LEU A 726 13.36 -0.48 4.44
CA LEU A 726 13.67 0.00 5.79
C LEU A 726 14.48 -1.03 6.63
N VAL A 727 14.22 -2.34 6.50
CA VAL A 727 14.97 -3.42 7.17
C VAL A 727 16.34 -3.66 6.51
N GLU A 728 16.55 -3.29 5.26
CA GLU A 728 17.85 -3.29 4.56
C GLU A 728 18.68 -2.10 5.02
N LEU A 729 18.08 -0.92 5.16
CA LEU A 729 18.70 0.19 5.90
C LEU A 729 19.12 -0.26 7.31
N ALA A 730 18.30 -1.07 7.99
CA ALA A 730 18.63 -1.68 9.27
C ALA A 730 19.75 -2.74 9.19
N SER A 731 19.71 -3.64 8.19
CA SER A 731 20.64 -4.76 8.05
C SER A 731 22.05 -4.33 7.64
N LEU A 732 22.25 -3.07 7.21
CA LEU A 732 23.56 -2.41 7.07
C LEU A 732 24.44 -2.58 8.32
N GLY A 733 23.82 -2.70 9.50
CA GLY A 733 24.53 -2.99 10.76
C GLY A 733 25.21 -4.36 10.88
N LYS A 734 24.89 -5.33 10.01
CA LYS A 734 25.37 -6.73 10.12
C LYS A 734 26.28 -7.17 8.97
N ALA A 735 26.28 -6.51 7.82
CA ALA A 735 27.13 -6.83 6.68
C ALA A 735 27.95 -5.60 6.28
N GLY A 736 29.24 -5.60 6.59
CA GLY A 736 30.11 -4.47 6.25
C GLY A 736 30.24 -4.31 4.73
N ILE A 737 29.56 -3.31 4.14
CA ILE A 737 29.91 -2.75 2.83
C ILE A 737 29.62 -1.24 2.82
N SER A 738 30.68 -0.46 2.63
CA SER A 738 30.74 1.01 2.65
C SER A 738 30.28 1.72 1.36
N LYS A 739 29.27 1.21 0.62
CA LYS A 739 28.95 1.75 -0.73
C LYS A 739 27.49 1.78 -1.21
N LEU A 740 26.49 1.50 -0.37
CA LEU A 740 25.09 1.55 -0.83
C LEU A 740 24.43 2.90 -0.48
N ARG A 741 23.93 3.60 -1.50
CA ARG A 741 23.20 4.89 -1.39
C ARG A 741 21.69 4.63 -1.34
N PRO A 742 20.91 5.38 -0.54
CA PRO A 742 19.45 5.26 -0.53
C PRO A 742 18.84 5.46 -1.92
N THR A 743 17.85 4.63 -2.27
CA THR A 743 17.10 4.75 -3.53
C THR A 743 16.23 6.01 -3.56
N LYS A 744 15.80 6.43 -4.76
CA LYS A 744 14.87 7.56 -4.98
C LYS A 744 13.61 7.43 -4.10
N LEU A 745 13.03 6.23 -4.08
CA LEU A 745 11.84 5.92 -3.28
C LEU A 745 12.10 6.00 -1.77
N GLN A 746 13.22 5.45 -1.29
CA GLN A 746 13.59 5.54 0.13
C GLN A 746 13.73 6.99 0.58
N LYS A 747 14.35 7.84 -0.25
CA LYS A 747 14.51 9.27 0.06
C LYS A 747 13.16 10.00 0.13
N ASP A 748 12.28 9.78 -0.83
CA ASP A 748 10.95 10.41 -0.84
C ASP A 748 10.09 9.97 0.35
N VAL A 749 10.18 8.69 0.78
CA VAL A 749 9.49 8.19 1.98
C VAL A 749 10.09 8.77 3.27
N ILE A 750 11.42 8.82 3.39
CA ILE A 750 12.09 9.47 4.53
C ILE A 750 11.68 10.94 4.61
N GLY A 751 11.72 11.63 3.47
CA GLY A 751 11.25 13.01 3.38
C GLY A 751 9.78 13.14 3.76
N LEU A 752 8.90 12.23 3.33
CA LEU A 752 7.47 12.26 3.68
C LEU A 752 7.25 12.19 5.20
N LEU A 753 7.92 11.24 5.87
CA LEU A 753 7.80 11.03 7.31
C LEU A 753 8.46 12.14 8.13
N GLY A 754 9.45 12.83 7.55
CA GLY A 754 9.95 14.13 8.00
C GLY A 754 10.87 14.09 9.22
N ASP A 755 10.78 13.09 10.10
CA ASP A 755 11.65 12.98 11.27
C ASP A 755 11.96 11.53 11.69
N ILE A 756 13.09 11.37 12.38
CA ILE A 756 13.60 10.07 12.83
C ILE A 756 12.63 9.31 13.73
N TYR A 757 11.96 9.99 14.67
CA TYR A 757 11.09 9.31 15.62
C TYR A 757 9.86 8.73 14.91
N SER A 758 9.27 9.48 13.98
CA SER A 758 8.18 8.99 13.14
C SER A 758 8.61 7.78 12.30
N ILE A 759 9.84 7.80 11.76
CA ILE A 759 10.41 6.69 10.98
C ILE A 759 10.69 5.46 11.87
N GLU A 760 11.24 5.63 13.07
CA GLU A 760 11.50 4.54 14.01
C GLU A 760 10.20 3.89 14.51
N LYS A 761 9.19 4.70 14.87
CA LYS A 761 7.88 4.17 15.30
C LYS A 761 7.20 3.44 14.17
N PHE A 762 7.27 3.99 12.96
CA PHE A 762 6.77 3.33 11.77
C PHE A 762 7.44 1.97 11.54
N PHE A 763 8.78 1.94 11.57
CA PHE A 763 9.57 0.71 11.47
C PHE A 763 9.16 -0.30 12.54
N SER A 764 8.99 0.15 13.78
CA SER A 764 8.66 -0.73 14.89
C SER A 764 7.28 -1.35 14.78
N GLN A 765 6.27 -0.55 14.43
CA GLN A 765 4.91 -1.04 14.17
C GLN A 765 4.85 -2.01 13.00
N ALA A 766 5.66 -1.77 11.96
CA ALA A 766 5.67 -2.59 10.76
C ALA A 766 6.40 -3.92 10.99
N THR A 767 7.55 -3.90 11.65
CA THR A 767 8.45 -5.07 11.76
C THR A 767 8.28 -5.86 13.06
N GLY A 768 7.63 -5.29 14.07
CA GLY A 768 7.64 -5.80 15.44
C GLY A 768 9.00 -5.67 16.13
N GLN A 769 10.03 -5.12 15.48
CA GLN A 769 11.31 -4.83 16.12
C GLN A 769 11.23 -3.51 16.86
N GLU A 770 11.83 -3.42 18.06
CA GLU A 770 11.71 -2.21 18.87
C GLU A 770 12.49 -1.01 18.30
N ARG A 771 13.52 -1.22 17.46
CA ARG A 771 14.42 -0.14 17.01
C ARG A 771 15.07 -0.35 15.65
N LEU A 772 15.40 0.78 15.02
CA LEU A 772 16.33 0.82 13.89
C LEU A 772 17.79 0.70 14.38
N PRO A 773 18.66 0.01 13.64
CA PRO A 773 20.11 -0.01 13.85
C PRO A 773 20.74 1.39 13.68
N LEU A 774 21.75 1.71 14.49
CA LEU A 774 22.39 3.04 14.54
C LEU A 774 22.87 3.57 13.17
N GLN A 775 23.32 2.67 12.30
CA GLN A 775 23.79 3.02 10.95
C GLN A 775 22.63 3.42 10.03
N ALA A 776 21.46 2.78 10.18
CA ALA A 776 20.24 3.15 9.49
C ALA A 776 19.81 4.57 9.86
N LEU A 777 19.86 4.88 11.17
CA LEU A 777 19.55 6.21 11.69
C LEU A 777 20.45 7.30 11.11
N ALA A 778 21.76 7.04 11.01
CA ALA A 778 22.70 7.98 10.41
C ALA A 778 22.40 8.24 8.92
N ILE A 779 22.03 7.20 8.17
CA ILE A 779 21.65 7.35 6.76
C ILE A 779 20.35 8.13 6.62
N ILE A 780 19.34 7.82 7.44
CA ILE A 780 18.07 8.55 7.47
C ILE A 780 18.32 10.02 7.79
N GLN A 781 19.14 10.32 8.80
CA GLN A 781 19.52 11.69 9.14
C GLN A 781 20.19 12.38 7.95
N SER A 782 21.14 11.73 7.28
CA SER A 782 21.82 12.32 6.12
C SER A 782 20.87 12.65 4.96
N VAL A 783 19.80 11.86 4.80
CA VAL A 783 18.76 12.10 3.79
C VAL A 783 17.86 13.27 4.17
N LEU A 784 17.50 13.38 5.46
CA LEU A 784 16.74 14.51 5.99
C LEU A 784 17.55 15.82 5.93
N ASP A 785 18.86 15.75 6.10
CA ASP A 785 19.78 16.90 6.03
C ASP A 785 20.08 17.37 4.59
N ASP A 786 19.71 16.57 3.56
CA ASP A 786 19.82 16.93 2.13
C ASP A 786 18.44 16.93 1.44
N PRO A 787 17.58 17.94 1.70
CA PRO A 787 16.25 18.02 1.10
C PRO A 787 16.26 18.15 -0.42
N GLU A 788 17.38 18.58 -1.02
CA GLU A 788 17.54 18.67 -2.47
C GLU A 788 17.62 17.31 -3.15
N SER A 789 17.89 16.25 -2.38
CA SER A 789 17.93 14.89 -2.89
C SER A 789 16.56 14.23 -3.08
N PHE A 790 15.47 14.87 -2.63
CA PHE A 790 14.10 14.40 -2.83
C PHE A 790 13.62 14.67 -4.25
N THR A 791 12.95 13.69 -4.84
CA THR A 791 12.40 13.80 -6.19
C THR A 791 10.94 14.18 -6.22
N SER A 792 10.27 14.15 -5.07
CA SER A 792 8.97 14.76 -4.85
C SER A 792 9.06 15.67 -3.62
N LYS A 793 8.70 16.95 -3.77
CA LYS A 793 8.71 17.93 -2.69
C LYS A 793 7.35 18.61 -2.58
N THR A 794 6.87 18.76 -1.35
CA THR A 794 5.69 19.56 -1.04
C THR A 794 6.03 20.56 0.05
N TYR A 795 5.63 21.81 -0.14
CA TYR A 795 5.82 22.88 0.84
C TYR A 795 4.76 23.98 0.70
N LEU A 796 4.56 24.75 1.78
CA LEU A 796 3.69 25.93 1.80
C LEU A 796 4.48 27.21 1.50
N ARG A 797 3.88 28.12 0.73
CA ARG A 797 4.32 29.50 0.54
C ARG A 797 3.38 30.49 1.19
#